data_AF-A0A2U1NFX1-F1
#
_entry.id   AF-A0A2U1NFX1-F1
#
_cell.length_a   1.000
_cell.length_b   1.000
_cell.length_c   1.000
_cell.angle_alpha   90.00
_cell.angle_beta   90.00
_cell.angle_gamma   90.00
#
_symmetry.space_group_name_H-M   'P 1'
#
loop_
_entity.id
_entity.type
_entity.pdbx_description
1 polymer ?
#
loop_
_entity_poly.entity_id
_entity_poly.type
_entity_poly.pdbx_seq_one_letter_code
_entity_poly.pdbx_strand_id
1 'polypeptide(L)'
;MGGRTTISVGSDGVAVITIINPPVNSLAFDVLNSLKENFDQALQRDDVKAIVITGAKGKFSGGFDINAFGGLQDGKSMSTGLASKPGYVSIDILSDTVEAARKPSVAAIDGLALGGGLEVAMACHARIATSTAQLGLPELQLGIIPGFGGTQRLPRLVGLAKALEMMLTSKPVRGEEAHNLGLVDAIVSGDELVDSARRWALDILERRKPWVSSLYRTDKLEPLAEAREILNFARTQARRQAPNLQHPQVCIDVIEEGIVSGPRVGLMKEYNEFQVLLHSDTCKSLLHIFFAQRGTTKVPGVTDRGLKPRQIKKVAILGGGLMGSGIATALVQSGFEVVLKEVNQKFLEGGLGRVKANLMSSVKKGKLTQEKFEKTMSRLKGVLDYESFKDVDMVIEAVIEDVSLKQQIFSDLEKYCSPNCILASNTSTIDLNLIGEKTNSQDRIIGAHFFSPAHVMPLLEIVRTSKTSPQAVVDLLDVGKKIRKTPVVVGNCTGFAVNRMFFPYAQAAFLLVEHGADLYKIDRAITKFGMPMGPFRLCDLVGFGVAVATGGQYVVNFPERTYKSMIIPLMQEDKRAGESTRKGFYVYNDKRKASPDPEIKKYIEKAREMSGVSVDPKLAKLSDKDIIEMIFFPVVNEACRVYAEGIAVKAADLDIAGVMGMGFPPYRYHILPIIKTWFI
;
A
#
# COMPACT_ATOMS: atom_id res chain seq x y z
N MET A 1 -8.57 29.75 -4.08
CA MET A 1 -8.00 30.33 -2.85
C MET A 1 -7.11 29.27 -2.22
N GLY A 2 -5.87 29.62 -1.89
CA GLY A 2 -4.91 28.69 -1.27
C GLY A 2 -5.35 28.25 0.13
N GLY A 3 -4.68 27.23 0.67
CA GLY A 3 -4.87 26.82 2.06
C GLY A 3 -4.49 27.94 3.02
N ARG A 4 -5.22 28.08 4.13
CA ARG A 4 -4.99 29.13 5.14
C ARG A 4 -5.41 28.67 6.52
N THR A 5 -5.12 29.49 7.53
CA THR A 5 -5.75 29.40 8.84
C THR A 5 -6.59 30.65 9.11
N THR A 6 -7.64 30.52 9.92
CA THR A 6 -8.47 31.65 10.37
C THR A 6 -8.52 31.71 11.88
N ILE A 7 -8.52 32.91 12.45
CA ILE A 7 -8.64 33.14 13.89
C ILE A 7 -10.00 33.71 14.25
N SER A 8 -10.59 33.23 15.34
CA SER A 8 -11.78 33.81 15.98
C SER A 8 -11.57 33.86 17.48
N VAL A 9 -11.93 34.96 18.14
CA VAL A 9 -11.78 35.11 19.60
C VAL A 9 -13.17 35.04 20.21
N GLY A 10 -13.39 34.10 21.12
CA GLY A 10 -14.67 34.03 21.84
C GLY A 10 -14.68 34.90 23.10
N SER A 11 -15.87 35.05 23.70
CA SER A 11 -16.10 35.93 24.85
C SER A 11 -15.34 35.54 26.13
N ASP A 12 -14.88 34.29 26.22
CA ASP A 12 -14.01 33.78 27.29
C ASP A 12 -12.52 34.21 27.14
N GLY A 13 -12.17 34.88 26.03
CA GLY A 13 -10.80 35.26 25.69
C GLY A 13 -9.98 34.15 25.03
N VAL A 14 -10.58 33.03 24.62
CA VAL A 14 -9.88 31.96 23.90
C VAL A 14 -9.95 32.20 22.40
N ALA A 15 -8.77 32.30 21.76
CA ALA A 15 -8.64 32.36 20.31
C ALA A 15 -8.67 30.94 19.71
N VAL A 16 -9.56 30.70 18.75
CA VAL A 16 -9.64 29.46 17.98
C VAL A 16 -9.06 29.69 16.61
N ILE A 17 -7.92 29.06 16.34
CA ILE A 17 -7.25 29.02 15.04
C ILE A 17 -7.70 27.76 14.31
N THR A 18 -8.37 27.92 13.17
CA THR A 18 -8.90 26.82 12.36
C THR A 18 -8.07 26.64 11.09
N ILE A 19 -7.55 25.43 10.87
CA ILE A 19 -6.84 25.05 9.64
C ILE A 19 -7.85 24.73 8.54
N ILE A 20 -7.69 25.37 7.37
CA ILE A 20 -8.60 25.23 6.23
C ILE A 20 -7.79 24.97 4.96
N ASN A 21 -7.69 23.70 4.58
CA ASN A 21 -7.12 23.30 3.29
C ASN A 21 -7.73 21.97 2.78
N PRO A 22 -8.99 21.98 2.30
CA PRO A 22 -9.68 20.75 1.91
C PRO A 22 -8.92 19.99 0.81
N PRO A 23 -9.04 18.64 0.75
CA PRO A 23 -10.03 17.81 1.44
C PRO A 23 -9.57 17.23 2.80
N VAL A 24 -8.31 17.40 3.17
CA VAL A 24 -7.72 16.79 4.38
C VAL A 24 -6.98 17.80 5.28
N ASN A 25 -7.09 19.09 5.00
CA ASN A 25 -6.34 20.15 5.71
C ASN A 25 -4.83 19.91 5.64
N SER A 26 -4.31 19.69 4.41
CA SER A 26 -2.87 19.52 4.21
C SER A 26 -2.11 20.79 4.59
N LEU A 27 -0.95 20.63 5.22
CA LEU A 27 -0.09 21.72 5.66
C LEU A 27 0.83 22.15 4.51
N ALA A 28 0.28 22.89 3.55
CA ALA A 28 1.10 23.62 2.60
C ALA A 28 1.87 24.74 3.31
N PHE A 29 2.94 25.27 2.71
CA PHE A 29 3.71 26.36 3.30
C PHE A 29 2.85 27.59 3.64
N ASP A 30 1.89 27.95 2.77
CA ASP A 30 0.95 29.05 3.04
C ASP A 30 0.11 28.82 4.31
N VAL A 31 -0.27 27.57 4.59
CA VAL A 31 -1.01 27.20 5.82
C VAL A 31 -0.12 27.36 7.04
N LEU A 32 1.14 26.90 6.97
CA LEU A 32 2.10 26.99 8.07
C LEU A 32 2.47 28.45 8.37
N ASN A 33 2.66 29.28 7.34
CA ASN A 33 2.90 30.72 7.50
C ASN A 33 1.68 31.41 8.11
N SER A 34 0.49 31.15 7.56
CA SER A 34 -0.75 31.68 8.12
C SER A 34 -0.97 31.25 9.58
N LEU A 35 -0.57 30.03 9.94
CA LEU A 35 -0.61 29.55 11.32
C LEU A 35 0.31 30.38 12.21
N LYS A 36 1.56 30.62 11.78
CA LYS A 36 2.52 31.47 12.51
C LYS A 36 1.96 32.89 12.69
N GLU A 37 1.46 33.50 11.63
CA GLU A 37 0.88 34.85 11.65
C GLU A 37 -0.30 34.95 12.63
N ASN A 38 -1.22 33.99 12.61
CA ASN A 38 -2.35 33.97 13.53
C ASN A 38 -1.92 33.71 14.98
N PHE A 39 -0.87 32.91 15.21
CA PHE A 39 -0.28 32.76 16.54
C PHE A 39 0.33 34.07 17.01
N ASP A 40 1.17 34.72 16.21
CA ASP A 40 1.81 36.00 16.54
C ASP A 40 0.74 37.06 16.86
N GLN A 41 -0.32 37.13 16.04
CA GLN A 41 -1.46 38.01 16.28
C GLN A 41 -2.15 37.68 17.63
N ALA A 42 -2.44 36.41 17.90
CA ALA A 42 -3.05 35.99 19.16
C ALA A 42 -2.16 36.32 20.37
N LEU A 43 -0.84 36.21 20.23
CA LEU A 43 0.11 36.53 21.30
C LEU A 43 0.17 38.02 21.60
N GLN A 44 0.04 38.89 20.58
CA GLN A 44 0.06 40.35 20.73
C GLN A 44 -1.24 40.96 21.28
N ARG A 45 -2.37 40.27 21.15
CA ARG A 45 -3.69 40.75 21.56
C ARG A 45 -3.96 40.60 23.06
N ASP A 46 -4.29 41.67 23.78
CA ASP A 46 -4.57 41.61 25.22
C ASP A 46 -5.89 40.92 25.58
N ASP A 47 -6.87 40.92 24.67
CA ASP A 47 -8.15 40.23 24.84
C ASP A 47 -8.05 38.70 24.72
N VAL A 48 -6.94 38.21 24.16
CA VAL A 48 -6.67 36.78 24.02
C VAL A 48 -5.88 36.28 25.23
N LYS A 49 -6.44 35.29 25.92
CA LYS A 49 -5.87 34.64 27.11
C LYS A 49 -5.21 33.30 26.81
N ALA A 50 -5.80 32.54 25.89
CA ALA A 50 -5.34 31.21 25.50
C ALA A 50 -5.71 30.90 24.04
N ILE A 51 -5.13 29.83 23.48
CA ILE A 51 -5.27 29.49 22.05
C ILE A 51 -5.75 28.03 21.91
N VAL A 52 -6.64 27.78 20.96
CA VAL A 52 -7.03 26.44 20.51
C VAL A 52 -6.73 26.32 19.02
N ILE A 53 -6.07 25.25 18.60
CA ILE A 53 -5.91 24.89 17.18
C ILE A 53 -6.88 23.78 16.84
N THR A 54 -7.60 23.89 15.73
CA THR A 54 -8.43 22.81 15.19
C THR A 54 -8.41 22.80 13.66
N GLY A 55 -9.02 21.82 13.02
CA GLY A 55 -9.15 21.75 11.57
C GLY A 55 -10.61 21.72 11.11
N ALA A 56 -10.87 22.33 9.95
CA ALA A 56 -12.22 22.42 9.40
C ALA A 56 -12.73 21.06 8.88
N LYS A 57 -14.07 20.88 8.90
CA LYS A 57 -14.77 19.73 8.29
C LYS A 57 -14.39 18.36 8.89
N GLY A 58 -14.25 18.28 10.21
CA GLY A 58 -14.07 17.01 10.95
C GLY A 58 -12.71 16.34 10.73
N LYS A 59 -11.68 17.12 10.39
CA LYS A 59 -10.30 16.64 10.23
C LYS A 59 -9.34 17.69 10.76
N PHE A 60 -8.43 17.33 11.64
CA PHE A 60 -7.37 18.23 12.09
C PHE A 60 -6.41 18.54 10.95
N SER A 61 -5.61 17.56 10.53
CA SER A 61 -4.75 17.64 9.35
C SER A 61 -4.27 16.25 8.88
N GLY A 62 -4.29 16.04 7.57
CA GLY A 62 -3.69 14.87 6.90
C GLY A 62 -2.17 14.91 6.76
N GLY A 63 -1.50 15.97 7.26
CA GLY A 63 -0.04 16.14 7.20
C GLY A 63 0.42 17.14 6.14
N PHE A 64 1.73 17.18 5.92
CA PHE A 64 2.37 18.09 4.96
C PHE A 64 1.84 17.86 3.53
N ASP A 65 1.74 18.93 2.74
CA ASP A 65 1.29 18.81 1.35
C ASP A 65 2.36 18.15 0.48
N ILE A 66 2.13 16.88 0.16
CA ILE A 66 3.07 16.05 -0.61
C ILE A 66 3.31 16.62 -2.02
N ASN A 67 2.38 17.41 -2.58
CA ASN A 67 2.59 18.06 -3.88
C ASN A 67 3.72 19.11 -3.85
N ALA A 68 4.03 19.66 -2.66
CA ALA A 68 5.12 20.63 -2.52
C ALA A 68 6.51 19.98 -2.64
N PHE A 69 6.62 18.65 -2.48
CA PHE A 69 7.91 17.96 -2.55
C PHE A 69 8.59 18.08 -3.92
N GLY A 70 7.84 18.06 -5.03
CA GLY A 70 8.42 18.26 -6.37
C GLY A 70 9.07 19.64 -6.52
N GLY A 71 8.42 20.69 -6.00
CA GLY A 71 8.98 22.05 -6.00
C GLY A 71 10.18 22.22 -5.04
N LEU A 72 10.20 21.46 -3.94
CA LEU A 72 11.34 21.41 -3.02
C LEU A 72 12.55 20.70 -3.66
N GLN A 73 12.33 19.56 -4.32
CA GLN A 73 13.38 18.79 -5.00
C GLN A 73 14.01 19.54 -6.19
N ASP A 74 13.20 20.32 -6.91
CA ASP A 74 13.65 21.17 -8.03
C ASP A 74 14.40 22.44 -7.57
N GLY A 75 14.53 22.68 -6.25
CA GLY A 75 15.10 23.91 -5.69
C GLY A 75 14.23 25.17 -5.93
N LYS A 76 13.09 25.04 -6.62
CA LYS A 76 12.16 26.15 -6.93
C LYS A 76 11.47 26.70 -5.68
N SER A 77 11.34 25.89 -4.62
CA SER A 77 10.83 26.39 -3.34
C SER A 77 11.84 27.24 -2.57
N MET A 78 13.13 27.24 -2.94
CA MET A 78 14.14 28.13 -2.38
C MET A 78 14.15 29.51 -3.05
N SER A 79 13.56 29.68 -4.23
CA SER A 79 13.52 30.97 -4.94
C SER A 79 12.45 31.94 -4.44
N THR A 80 11.53 31.51 -3.55
CA THR A 80 10.55 32.39 -2.89
C THR A 80 11.07 32.99 -1.57
N GLY A 81 12.33 32.77 -1.18
CA GLY A 81 12.97 33.39 0.00
C GLY A 81 12.54 32.83 1.37
N LEU A 82 11.40 32.15 1.46
CA LEU A 82 10.75 31.72 2.71
C LEU A 82 11.29 30.43 3.34
N ALA A 83 12.19 29.70 2.66
CA ALA A 83 12.83 28.45 3.12
C ALA A 83 14.34 28.60 3.41
N SER A 84 14.83 29.83 3.59
CA SER A 84 16.27 30.12 3.73
C SER A 84 16.84 29.80 5.12
N LYS A 85 16.00 29.73 6.16
CA LYS A 85 16.44 29.46 7.55
C LYS A 85 16.35 27.95 7.87
N PRO A 86 17.46 27.29 8.25
CA PRO A 86 17.44 25.91 8.72
C PRO A 86 16.42 25.67 9.84
N GLY A 87 15.62 24.62 9.69
CA GLY A 87 14.60 24.27 10.69
C GLY A 87 13.45 25.28 10.83
N TYR A 88 13.18 26.15 9.85
CA TYR A 88 12.13 27.18 9.96
C TYR A 88 10.79 26.65 10.51
N VAL A 89 10.30 25.51 10.03
CA VAL A 89 9.03 24.95 10.55
C VAL A 89 9.21 24.33 11.94
N SER A 90 10.18 23.42 12.13
CA SER A 90 10.36 22.68 13.38
C SER A 90 10.79 23.57 14.54
N ILE A 91 11.61 24.59 14.27
CA ILE A 91 12.21 25.50 15.24
C ILE A 91 11.41 26.79 15.34
N ASP A 92 11.31 27.59 14.28
CA ASP A 92 10.73 28.95 14.37
C ASP A 92 9.22 28.89 14.64
N ILE A 93 8.48 28.17 13.78
CA ILE A 93 7.02 28.07 13.92
C ILE A 93 6.66 27.23 15.14
N LEU A 94 7.12 25.98 15.20
CA LEU A 94 6.60 25.06 16.22
C LEU A 94 7.26 25.21 17.58
N SER A 95 8.58 25.34 17.66
CA SER A 95 9.27 25.43 18.95
C SER A 95 9.22 26.83 19.53
N ASP A 96 9.58 27.85 18.75
CA ASP A 96 9.75 29.23 19.24
C ASP A 96 8.43 29.99 19.29
N THR A 97 7.52 29.78 18.32
CA THR A 97 6.24 30.50 18.26
C THR A 97 5.12 29.76 19.01
N VAL A 98 4.91 28.46 18.75
CA VAL A 98 3.78 27.70 19.32
C VAL A 98 4.08 27.14 20.72
N GLU A 99 5.20 26.45 20.88
CA GLU A 99 5.52 25.71 22.12
C GLU A 99 6.15 26.58 23.21
N ALA A 100 6.92 27.62 22.84
CA ALA A 100 7.45 28.62 23.77
C ALA A 100 6.49 29.82 23.94
N ALA A 101 5.26 29.73 23.43
CA ALA A 101 4.26 30.78 23.52
C ALA A 101 4.01 31.22 24.96
N ARG A 102 3.87 32.54 25.17
CA ARG A 102 3.47 33.13 26.46
C ARG A 102 1.98 32.97 26.82
N LYS A 103 1.22 32.25 25.99
CA LYS A 103 -0.20 31.91 26.20
C LYS A 103 -0.38 30.42 25.91
N PRO A 104 -1.13 29.67 26.73
CA PRO A 104 -1.23 28.24 26.55
C PRO A 104 -2.05 27.92 25.29
N SER A 105 -1.73 26.80 24.68
CA SER A 105 -2.30 26.34 23.42
C SER A 105 -2.76 24.88 23.51
N VAL A 106 -3.94 24.58 22.97
CA VAL A 106 -4.51 23.22 22.98
C VAL A 106 -4.90 22.80 21.56
N ALA A 107 -4.50 21.60 21.14
CA ALA A 107 -4.94 21.00 19.89
C ALA A 107 -6.27 20.26 20.09
N ALA A 108 -7.30 20.64 19.34
CA ALA A 108 -8.61 20.01 19.29
C ALA A 108 -8.70 19.11 18.04
N ILE A 109 -8.49 17.80 18.23
CA ILE A 109 -8.20 16.83 17.17
C ILE A 109 -9.44 15.96 16.86
N ASP A 110 -9.98 16.14 15.65
CA ASP A 110 -10.93 15.20 15.07
C ASP A 110 -10.37 14.58 13.77
N GLY A 111 -10.84 13.39 13.42
CA GLY A 111 -10.48 12.72 12.18
C GLY A 111 -9.00 12.37 12.09
N LEU A 112 -8.24 13.08 11.26
CA LEU A 112 -6.82 12.79 10.99
C LEU A 112 -5.93 13.82 11.68
N ALA A 113 -4.88 13.37 12.37
CA ALA A 113 -3.69 14.14 12.72
C ALA A 113 -2.47 13.31 12.33
N LEU A 114 -2.08 13.41 11.05
CA LEU A 114 -1.01 12.59 10.47
C LEU A 114 0.19 13.45 10.11
N GLY A 115 1.39 12.88 10.25
CA GLY A 115 2.68 13.51 9.96
C GLY A 115 2.81 14.90 10.56
N GLY A 116 3.12 15.90 9.74
CA GLY A 116 3.15 17.31 10.15
C GLY A 116 1.92 17.80 10.93
N GLY A 117 0.74 17.22 10.70
CA GLY A 117 -0.47 17.49 11.48
C GLY A 117 -0.34 17.05 12.94
N LEU A 118 0.21 15.85 13.17
CA LEU A 118 0.54 15.41 14.52
C LEU A 118 1.66 16.25 15.13
N GLU A 119 2.67 16.63 14.34
CA GLU A 119 3.79 17.45 14.82
C GLU A 119 3.32 18.83 15.31
N VAL A 120 2.39 19.48 14.59
CA VAL A 120 1.71 20.71 15.06
C VAL A 120 0.96 20.46 16.37
N ALA A 121 0.22 19.35 16.46
CA ALA A 121 -0.54 19.03 17.67
C ALA A 121 0.36 18.73 18.88
N MET A 122 1.51 18.09 18.67
CA MET A 122 2.49 17.80 19.73
C MET A 122 3.23 19.04 20.21
N ALA A 123 3.36 20.09 19.38
CA ALA A 123 3.90 21.39 19.78
C ALA A 123 2.92 22.18 20.69
N CYS A 124 1.63 21.86 20.68
CA CYS A 124 0.68 22.44 21.65
C CYS A 124 0.93 21.91 23.07
N HIS A 125 0.49 22.67 24.06
CA HIS A 125 0.66 22.33 25.48
C HIS A 125 -0.25 21.19 25.92
N ALA A 126 -1.39 21.00 25.25
CA ALA A 126 -2.28 19.85 25.43
C ALA A 126 -2.98 19.45 24.12
N ARG A 127 -3.51 18.22 24.10
CA ARG A 127 -4.24 17.62 22.97
C ARG A 127 -5.53 16.98 23.48
N ILE A 128 -6.66 17.41 22.94
CA ILE A 128 -7.98 16.83 23.20
C ILE A 128 -8.45 16.21 21.89
N ALA A 129 -8.94 14.96 21.91
CA ALA A 129 -9.29 14.26 20.68
C ALA A 129 -10.63 13.52 20.75
N THR A 130 -11.18 13.20 19.59
CA THR A 130 -12.25 12.20 19.49
C THR A 130 -11.67 10.79 19.61
N SER A 131 -12.45 9.83 20.15
CA SER A 131 -12.00 8.43 20.33
C SER A 131 -11.59 7.77 19.00
N THR A 132 -12.19 8.21 17.90
CA THR A 132 -11.95 7.70 16.56
C THR A 132 -10.85 8.41 15.77
N ALA A 133 -10.26 9.48 16.32
CA ALA A 133 -9.16 10.19 15.69
C ALA A 133 -7.99 9.24 15.36
N GLN A 134 -7.24 9.52 14.31
CA GLN A 134 -6.05 8.77 13.90
C GLN A 134 -4.82 9.65 14.01
N LEU A 135 -3.87 9.25 14.86
CA LEU A 135 -2.65 10.00 15.17
C LEU A 135 -1.43 9.16 14.78
N GLY A 136 -0.57 9.68 13.90
CA GLY A 136 0.66 8.96 13.53
C GLY A 136 1.62 9.75 12.65
N LEU A 137 2.82 9.22 12.49
CA LEU A 137 3.92 9.78 11.69
C LEU A 137 4.26 8.81 10.53
N PRO A 138 3.63 8.97 9.33
CA PRO A 138 3.76 8.02 8.23
C PRO A 138 4.90 8.33 7.25
N GLU A 139 5.80 9.26 7.57
CA GLU A 139 6.81 9.83 6.66
C GLU A 139 7.74 8.77 6.04
N LEU A 140 8.07 7.72 6.78
CA LEU A 140 8.96 6.67 6.27
C LEU A 140 8.37 5.96 5.03
N GLN A 141 7.04 5.95 4.86
CA GLN A 141 6.41 5.42 3.63
C GLN A 141 6.77 6.24 2.38
N LEU A 142 7.20 7.48 2.56
CA LEU A 142 7.60 8.41 1.50
C LEU A 142 9.13 8.49 1.36
N GLY A 143 9.90 7.70 2.11
CA GLY A 143 11.36 7.70 2.04
C GLY A 143 12.04 8.83 2.81
N ILE A 144 11.30 9.53 3.67
CA ILE A 144 11.73 10.65 4.50
C ILE A 144 11.40 10.37 5.96
N ILE A 145 11.96 11.17 6.87
CA ILE A 145 11.66 11.13 8.31
C ILE A 145 10.67 12.26 8.68
N PRO A 146 10.06 12.25 9.89
CA PRO A 146 9.39 13.44 10.41
C PRO A 146 10.33 14.64 10.36
N GLY A 147 9.81 15.82 10.01
CA GLY A 147 10.63 17.01 9.73
C GLY A 147 10.24 18.25 10.52
N PHE A 148 9.14 18.19 11.29
CA PHE A 148 8.61 19.29 12.10
C PHE A 148 8.78 19.01 13.61
N GLY A 149 9.75 18.18 13.99
CA GLY A 149 10.10 17.83 15.36
C GLY A 149 9.44 16.57 15.90
N GLY A 150 8.81 15.77 15.05
CA GLY A 150 8.15 14.52 15.41
C GLY A 150 9.12 13.49 15.98
N THR A 151 10.36 13.43 15.48
CA THR A 151 11.40 12.54 16.03
C THR A 151 11.80 12.92 17.45
N GLN A 152 11.51 14.15 17.87
CA GLN A 152 11.89 14.68 19.18
C GLN A 152 10.72 14.66 20.17
N ARG A 153 9.53 15.09 19.75
CA ARG A 153 8.36 15.20 20.63
C ARG A 153 7.67 13.86 20.88
N LEU A 154 7.58 12.98 19.89
CA LEU A 154 6.84 11.72 20.06
C LEU A 154 7.46 10.81 21.13
N PRO A 155 8.79 10.54 21.13
CA PRO A 155 9.42 9.73 22.19
C PRO A 155 9.16 10.28 23.61
N ARG A 156 9.09 11.60 23.74
CA ARG A 156 8.85 12.29 25.03
C ARG A 156 7.40 12.25 25.48
N LEU A 157 6.47 11.97 24.57
CA LEU A 157 5.03 11.90 24.86
C LEU A 157 4.54 10.48 25.08
N VAL A 158 5.10 9.49 24.39
CA VAL A 158 4.63 8.07 24.45
C VAL A 158 5.68 7.07 24.92
N GLY A 159 6.91 7.52 25.19
CA GLY A 159 8.06 6.66 25.46
C GLY A 159 8.78 6.23 24.18
N LEU A 160 10.06 5.86 24.29
CA LEU A 160 10.91 5.61 23.14
C LEU A 160 10.46 4.38 22.34
N ALA A 161 10.17 3.27 23.03
CA ALA A 161 9.77 2.03 22.37
C ALA A 161 8.51 2.20 21.51
N LYS A 162 7.48 2.87 22.05
CA LYS A 162 6.22 3.10 21.32
C LYS A 162 6.39 4.12 20.20
N ALA A 163 7.19 5.17 20.41
CA ALA A 163 7.47 6.15 19.36
C ALA A 163 8.18 5.50 18.15
N LEU A 164 9.16 4.64 18.41
CA LEU A 164 9.84 3.84 17.38
C LEU A 164 8.87 2.90 16.66
N GLU A 165 7.99 2.21 17.39
CA GLU A 165 6.94 1.36 16.79
C GLU A 165 6.06 2.18 15.83
N MET A 166 5.56 3.33 16.28
CA MET A 166 4.67 4.19 15.48
C MET A 166 5.36 4.71 14.22
N MET A 167 6.59 5.21 14.32
CA MET A 167 7.35 5.75 13.18
C MET A 167 7.79 4.64 12.22
N LEU A 168 8.47 3.60 12.72
CA LEU A 168 9.04 2.51 11.90
C LEU A 168 7.97 1.67 11.19
N THR A 169 6.78 1.52 11.79
CA THR A 169 5.65 0.85 11.13
C THR A 169 4.78 1.80 10.31
N SER A 170 4.93 3.12 10.51
CA SER A 170 4.11 4.17 9.92
C SER A 170 2.61 3.94 10.14
N LYS A 171 2.24 3.36 11.29
CA LYS A 171 0.85 3.05 11.65
C LYS A 171 0.32 4.08 12.63
N PRO A 172 -0.85 4.68 12.36
CA PRO A 172 -1.48 5.55 13.32
C PRO A 172 -2.10 4.74 14.47
N VAL A 173 -2.14 5.36 15.64
CA VAL A 173 -2.93 4.90 16.79
C VAL A 173 -4.28 5.63 16.79
N ARG A 174 -5.30 4.99 17.36
CA ARG A 174 -6.63 5.63 17.52
C ARG A 174 -6.64 6.55 18.74
N GLY A 175 -7.54 7.53 18.77
CA GLY A 175 -7.65 8.50 19.87
C GLY A 175 -7.67 7.86 21.25
N GLU A 176 -8.46 6.79 21.43
CA GLU A 176 -8.51 6.04 22.69
C GLU A 176 -7.15 5.42 23.10
N GLU A 177 -6.44 4.77 22.17
CA GLU A 177 -5.09 4.26 22.41
C GLU A 177 -4.11 5.42 22.68
N ALA A 178 -4.21 6.50 21.92
CA ALA A 178 -3.38 7.69 22.09
C ALA A 178 -3.55 8.32 23.47
N HIS A 179 -4.76 8.27 24.04
CA HIS A 179 -5.02 8.75 25.40
C HIS A 179 -4.34 7.86 26.45
N ASN A 180 -4.48 6.54 26.33
CA ASN A 180 -3.82 5.59 27.23
C ASN A 180 -2.29 5.70 27.19
N LEU A 181 -1.73 6.02 26.02
CA LEU A 181 -0.30 6.28 25.84
C LEU A 181 0.15 7.65 26.36
N GLY A 182 -0.79 8.56 26.65
CA GLY A 182 -0.55 9.97 27.03
C GLY A 182 -0.09 10.87 25.88
N LEU A 183 -0.31 10.46 24.63
CA LEU A 183 -0.23 11.34 23.46
C LEU A 183 -1.41 12.32 23.42
N VAL A 184 -2.58 11.88 23.89
CA VAL A 184 -3.80 12.68 24.03
C VAL A 184 -4.12 12.86 25.51
N ASP A 185 -4.45 14.08 25.92
CA ASP A 185 -4.69 14.43 27.31
C ASP A 185 -6.15 14.16 27.75
N ALA A 186 -7.11 14.22 26.82
CA ALA A 186 -8.50 13.79 27.08
C ALA A 186 -9.25 13.38 25.81
N ILE A 187 -10.26 12.54 25.98
CA ILE A 187 -11.19 12.10 24.92
C ILE A 187 -12.58 12.67 25.16
N VAL A 188 -13.17 13.23 24.10
CA VAL A 188 -14.51 13.82 24.10
C VAL A 188 -15.25 13.49 22.80
N SER A 189 -16.55 13.77 22.74
CA SER A 189 -17.32 13.66 21.51
C SER A 189 -16.99 14.82 20.55
N GLY A 190 -17.28 14.65 19.25
CA GLY A 190 -16.91 15.64 18.23
C GLY A 190 -17.62 16.99 18.39
N ASP A 191 -18.84 16.99 18.92
CA ASP A 191 -19.64 18.18 19.22
C ASP A 191 -19.12 18.97 20.42
N GLU A 192 -18.50 18.31 21.40
CA GLU A 192 -17.93 18.97 22.58
C GLU A 192 -16.45 19.34 22.43
N LEU A 193 -15.83 18.98 21.30
CA LEU A 193 -14.38 18.97 21.15
C LEU A 193 -13.73 20.35 21.34
N VAL A 194 -14.24 21.36 20.63
CA VAL A 194 -13.67 22.72 20.68
C VAL A 194 -13.92 23.35 22.05
N ASP A 195 -15.12 23.22 22.60
CA ASP A 195 -15.48 23.78 23.91
C ASP A 195 -14.68 23.16 25.05
N SER A 196 -14.42 21.85 24.97
CA SER A 196 -13.56 21.15 25.92
C SER A 196 -12.11 21.61 25.81
N ALA A 197 -11.59 21.79 24.59
CA ALA A 197 -10.25 22.33 24.38
C ALA A 197 -10.11 23.78 24.90
N ARG A 198 -11.13 24.62 24.73
CA ARG A 198 -11.14 26.00 25.24
C ARG A 198 -11.06 26.03 26.76
N ARG A 199 -11.90 25.24 27.44
CA ARG A 199 -11.86 25.09 28.91
C ARG A 199 -10.50 24.59 29.38
N TRP A 200 -9.94 23.58 28.71
CA TRP A 200 -8.62 23.05 29.04
C TRP A 200 -7.50 24.09 28.89
N ALA A 201 -7.57 24.94 27.85
CA ALA A 201 -6.59 25.99 27.62
C ALA A 201 -6.61 27.05 28.75
N LEU A 202 -7.82 27.42 29.24
CA LEU A 202 -7.98 28.31 30.39
C LEU A 202 -7.52 27.65 31.70
N ASP A 203 -7.79 26.36 31.89
CA ASP A 203 -7.30 25.62 33.05
C ASP A 203 -5.76 25.59 33.12
N ILE A 204 -5.06 25.53 31.97
CA ILE A 204 -3.59 25.65 31.93
C ILE A 204 -3.16 27.07 32.33
N LEU A 205 -3.83 28.10 31.80
CA LEU A 205 -3.51 29.50 32.11
C LEU A 205 -3.64 29.78 33.61
N GLU A 206 -4.70 29.26 34.23
CA GLU A 206 -4.98 29.38 35.66
C GLU A 206 -4.16 28.42 36.53
N ARG A 207 -3.26 27.63 35.91
CA ARG A 207 -2.41 26.63 36.57
C ARG A 207 -3.20 25.52 37.29
N ARG A 208 -4.47 25.32 36.93
CA ARG A 208 -5.27 24.14 37.32
C ARG A 208 -4.81 22.88 36.57
N LYS A 209 -4.12 23.06 35.45
CA LYS A 209 -3.41 22.01 34.70
C LYS A 209 -1.96 22.42 34.40
N PRO A 210 -1.05 21.45 34.22
CA PRO A 210 0.35 21.74 33.92
C PRO A 210 0.52 22.48 32.58
N TRP A 211 1.37 23.50 32.56
CA TRP A 211 1.84 24.16 31.34
C TRP A 211 3.17 23.52 30.93
N VAL A 212 3.12 22.55 30.03
CA VAL A 212 4.28 21.70 29.71
C VAL A 212 4.63 21.82 28.23
N SER A 213 5.92 22.03 27.95
CA SER A 213 6.49 21.92 26.61
C SER A 213 6.91 20.47 26.34
N SER A 214 6.24 19.81 25.40
CA SER A 214 6.48 18.42 24.99
C SER A 214 7.95 18.14 24.65
N LEU A 215 8.63 19.07 23.98
CA LEU A 215 10.01 18.97 23.52
C LEU A 215 11.03 18.80 24.65
N TYR A 216 10.72 19.29 25.85
CA TYR A 216 11.61 19.23 27.02
C TYR A 216 11.15 18.23 28.07
N ARG A 217 10.08 17.47 27.83
CA ARG A 217 9.66 16.37 28.70
C ARG A 217 10.72 15.27 28.72
N THR A 218 10.93 14.71 29.90
CA THR A 218 11.84 13.59 30.14
C THR A 218 11.19 12.46 30.95
N ASP A 219 9.98 12.67 31.45
CA ASP A 219 9.27 11.77 32.37
C ASP A 219 8.92 10.40 31.76
N LYS A 220 8.90 10.32 30.42
CA LYS A 220 8.67 9.08 29.67
C LYS A 220 9.90 8.58 28.91
N LEU A 221 11.03 9.29 29.00
CA LEU A 221 12.26 8.81 28.40
C LEU A 221 12.91 7.81 29.36
N GLU A 222 13.30 6.68 28.79
CA GLU A 222 14.05 5.65 29.47
C GLU A 222 15.45 6.18 29.84
N PRO A 223 16.05 5.69 30.93
CA PRO A 223 17.45 5.99 31.25
C PRO A 223 18.38 5.71 30.06
N LEU A 224 19.42 6.52 29.89
CA LEU A 224 20.24 6.49 28.67
C LEU A 224 20.79 5.11 28.30
N ALA A 225 21.14 4.27 29.29
CA ALA A 225 21.60 2.91 29.05
C ALA A 225 20.51 2.03 28.41
N GLU A 226 19.30 2.04 28.97
CA GLU A 226 18.14 1.31 28.45
C GLU A 226 17.69 1.86 27.08
N ALA A 227 17.67 3.20 26.93
CA ALA A 227 17.35 3.84 25.67
C ALA A 227 18.28 3.35 24.53
N ARG A 228 19.59 3.21 24.80
CA ARG A 228 20.56 2.67 23.83
C ARG A 228 20.27 1.22 23.45
N GLU A 229 19.84 0.39 24.39
CA GLU A 229 19.45 -1.00 24.10
C GLU A 229 18.21 -1.05 23.19
N ILE A 230 17.20 -0.25 23.49
CA ILE A 230 15.98 -0.12 22.68
C ILE A 230 16.34 0.34 21.25
N LEU A 231 17.18 1.36 21.12
CA LEU A 231 17.63 1.87 19.82
C LEU A 231 18.41 0.82 19.02
N ASN A 232 19.31 0.07 19.67
CA ASN A 232 20.08 -1.00 19.02
C ASN A 232 19.20 -2.16 18.56
N PHE A 233 18.20 -2.53 19.36
CA PHE A 233 17.18 -3.49 18.97
C PHE A 233 16.39 -3.00 17.75
N ALA A 234 15.93 -1.75 17.77
CA ALA A 234 15.20 -1.12 16.67
C ALA A 234 16.04 -1.06 15.39
N ARG A 235 17.33 -0.72 15.47
CA ARG A 235 18.26 -0.74 14.32
C ARG A 235 18.34 -2.14 13.70
N THR A 236 18.53 -3.16 14.53
CA THR A 236 18.63 -4.56 14.10
C THR A 236 17.34 -5.01 13.41
N GLN A 237 16.18 -4.69 14.00
CA GLN A 237 14.88 -4.99 13.43
C GLN A 237 14.66 -4.27 12.10
N ALA A 238 14.96 -2.97 12.02
CA ALA A 238 14.79 -2.19 10.81
C ALA A 238 15.71 -2.66 9.67
N ARG A 239 16.98 -3.01 9.95
CA ARG A 239 17.89 -3.62 8.96
C ARG A 239 17.37 -4.95 8.42
N ARG A 240 16.73 -5.75 9.28
CA ARG A 240 16.15 -7.03 8.88
C ARG A 240 14.87 -6.84 8.05
N GLN A 241 14.03 -5.88 8.39
CA GLN A 241 12.75 -5.64 7.71
C GLN A 241 12.91 -4.89 6.39
N ALA A 242 13.86 -3.95 6.33
CA ALA A 242 14.07 -3.07 5.19
C ALA A 242 15.58 -2.91 4.88
N PRO A 243 16.29 -4.00 4.51
CA PRO A 243 17.74 -3.98 4.31
C PRO A 243 18.21 -3.03 3.20
N ASN A 244 17.32 -2.66 2.29
CA ASN A 244 17.60 -1.78 1.15
C ASN A 244 17.20 -0.32 1.40
N LEU A 245 16.69 0.03 2.58
CA LEU A 245 16.25 1.39 2.92
C LEU A 245 17.13 2.01 4.00
N GLN A 246 17.53 3.27 3.79
CA GLN A 246 18.38 4.00 4.73
C GLN A 246 17.58 4.86 5.74
N HIS A 247 16.51 5.51 5.29
CA HIS A 247 15.72 6.43 6.10
C HIS A 247 15.20 5.85 7.45
N PRO A 248 14.89 4.53 7.61
CA PRO A 248 14.53 4.01 8.92
C PRO A 248 15.68 4.03 9.92
N GLN A 249 16.92 3.80 9.47
CA GLN A 249 18.10 3.89 10.34
C GLN A 249 18.36 5.36 10.71
N VAL A 250 18.31 6.25 9.71
CA VAL A 250 18.48 7.70 9.91
C VAL A 250 17.46 8.23 10.92
N CYS A 251 16.20 7.79 10.85
CA CYS A 251 15.17 8.14 11.84
C CYS A 251 15.60 7.79 13.27
N ILE A 252 16.16 6.60 13.47
CA ILE A 252 16.65 6.12 14.77
C ILE A 252 17.84 6.97 15.24
N ASP A 253 18.77 7.29 14.34
CA ASP A 253 19.96 8.08 14.63
C ASP A 253 19.64 9.54 14.99
N VAL A 254 18.57 10.10 14.41
CA VAL A 254 18.04 11.44 14.75
C VAL A 254 17.35 11.45 16.12
N ILE A 255 16.59 10.39 16.45
CA ILE A 255 15.98 10.24 17.77
C ILE A 255 17.06 10.12 18.84
N GLU A 256 18.08 9.27 18.62
CA GLU A 256 19.18 9.10 19.57
C GLU A 256 19.92 10.42 19.83
N GLU A 257 20.20 11.21 18.78
CA GLU A 257 20.86 12.51 18.95
C GLU A 257 20.09 13.42 19.90
N GLY A 258 18.78 13.47 19.77
CA GLY A 258 17.94 14.28 20.62
C GLY A 258 17.87 13.82 22.07
N ILE A 259 18.07 12.52 22.31
CA ILE A 259 18.14 11.94 23.66
C ILE A 259 19.51 12.20 24.29
N VAL A 260 20.59 12.05 23.52
CA VAL A 260 21.98 12.17 24.00
C VAL A 260 22.40 13.63 24.16
N SER A 261 22.17 14.44 23.12
CA SER A 261 22.71 15.80 22.98
C SER A 261 21.68 16.89 23.27
N GLY A 262 20.44 16.49 23.54
CA GLY A 262 19.32 17.37 23.85
C GLY A 262 18.45 17.73 22.63
N PRO A 263 17.20 18.15 22.88
CA PRO A 263 16.17 18.20 21.85
C PRO A 263 16.43 19.21 20.73
N ARG A 264 17.05 20.37 21.02
CA ARG A 264 17.38 21.38 20.00
C ARG A 264 18.42 20.89 19.00
N VAL A 265 19.42 20.15 19.47
CA VAL A 265 20.42 19.50 18.60
C VAL A 265 19.73 18.42 17.76
N GLY A 266 18.84 17.64 18.37
CA GLY A 266 17.98 16.67 17.67
C GLY A 266 17.14 17.29 16.55
N LEU A 267 16.48 18.44 16.78
CA LEU A 267 15.71 19.16 15.76
C LEU A 267 16.57 19.63 14.58
N MET A 268 17.80 20.07 14.84
CA MET A 268 18.73 20.47 13.79
C MET A 268 19.21 19.27 12.97
N LYS A 269 19.52 18.14 13.62
CA LYS A 269 19.86 16.90 12.92
C LYS A 269 18.69 16.36 12.10
N GLU A 270 17.48 16.39 12.67
CA GLU A 270 16.24 16.04 11.97
C GLU A 270 16.09 16.84 10.68
N TYR A 271 16.24 18.17 10.74
CA TYR A 271 16.20 19.03 9.56
C TYR A 271 17.25 18.64 8.51
N ASN A 272 18.52 18.49 8.91
CA ASN A 272 19.62 18.20 7.98
C ASN A 272 19.41 16.85 7.29
N GLU A 273 19.09 15.81 8.05
CA GLU A 273 18.86 14.46 7.53
C GLU A 273 17.60 14.39 6.66
N PHE A 274 16.54 15.11 7.04
CA PHE A 274 15.35 15.25 6.21
C PHE A 274 15.70 15.83 4.83
N GLN A 275 16.54 16.87 4.76
CA GLN A 275 16.95 17.46 3.48
C GLN A 275 17.75 16.48 2.63
N VAL A 276 18.65 15.69 3.21
CA VAL A 276 19.39 14.65 2.47
C VAL A 276 18.43 13.60 1.91
N LEU A 277 17.53 13.09 2.74
CA LEU A 277 16.57 12.06 2.36
C LEU A 277 15.57 12.54 1.31
N LEU A 278 15.13 13.80 1.40
CA LEU A 278 14.20 14.41 0.46
C LEU A 278 14.71 14.39 -0.99
N HIS A 279 16.02 14.54 -1.18
CA HIS A 279 16.66 14.53 -2.50
C HIS A 279 17.10 13.13 -2.95
N SER A 280 16.94 12.11 -2.10
CA SER A 280 17.32 10.74 -2.41
C SER A 280 16.43 10.10 -3.48
N ASP A 281 17.01 9.16 -4.23
CA ASP A 281 16.28 8.41 -5.24
C ASP A 281 15.17 7.53 -4.66
N THR A 282 15.36 7.07 -3.42
CA THR A 282 14.34 6.34 -2.67
C THR A 282 13.11 7.20 -2.43
N CYS A 283 13.28 8.44 -1.96
CA CYS A 283 12.18 9.38 -1.75
C CYS A 283 11.43 9.68 -3.05
N LYS A 284 12.17 10.01 -4.12
CA LYS A 284 11.57 10.26 -5.45
C LYS A 284 10.75 9.08 -5.96
N SER A 285 11.25 7.85 -5.79
CA SER A 285 10.54 6.62 -6.18
C SER A 285 9.26 6.41 -5.36
N LEU A 286 9.35 6.53 -4.04
CA LEU A 286 8.20 6.32 -3.15
C LEU A 286 7.13 7.40 -3.33
N LEU A 287 7.53 8.65 -3.57
CA LEU A 287 6.61 9.73 -3.93
C LEU A 287 5.89 9.45 -5.26
N HIS A 288 6.61 8.98 -6.28
CA HIS A 288 5.97 8.55 -7.53
C HIS A 288 4.92 7.46 -7.27
N ILE A 289 5.28 6.39 -6.56
CA ILE A 289 4.34 5.30 -6.24
C ILE A 289 3.12 5.84 -5.47
N PHE A 290 3.32 6.75 -4.53
CA PHE A 290 2.21 7.39 -3.82
C PHE A 290 1.25 8.12 -4.76
N PHE A 291 1.76 8.96 -5.67
CA PHE A 291 0.92 9.70 -6.62
C PHE A 291 0.29 8.78 -7.67
N ALA A 292 1.06 7.84 -8.21
CA ALA A 292 0.62 6.85 -9.19
C ALA A 292 -0.52 6.02 -8.63
N GLN A 293 -0.41 5.54 -7.39
CA GLN A 293 -1.46 4.75 -6.72
C GLN A 293 -2.76 5.54 -6.58
N ARG A 294 -2.70 6.83 -6.21
CA ARG A 294 -3.91 7.68 -6.15
C ARG A 294 -4.47 7.96 -7.53
N GLY A 295 -3.58 8.05 -8.52
CA GLY A 295 -3.89 8.28 -9.91
C GLY A 295 -4.63 7.12 -10.58
N THR A 296 -4.51 5.87 -10.11
CA THR A 296 -5.11 4.70 -10.78
C THR A 296 -6.63 4.78 -10.89
N THR A 297 -7.29 5.46 -9.95
CA THR A 297 -8.74 5.68 -9.95
C THR A 297 -9.22 6.72 -10.97
N LYS A 298 -8.30 7.52 -11.53
CA LYS A 298 -8.60 8.47 -12.61
C LYS A 298 -8.36 7.79 -13.95
N VAL A 299 -9.43 7.39 -14.61
CA VAL A 299 -9.42 6.68 -15.89
C VAL A 299 -10.02 7.59 -16.96
N PRO A 300 -9.20 8.09 -17.91
CA PRO A 300 -9.67 8.87 -19.05
C PRO A 300 -10.76 8.16 -19.87
N GLY A 301 -11.75 8.90 -20.33
CA GLY A 301 -12.92 8.38 -21.07
C GLY A 301 -13.87 7.52 -20.23
N VAL A 302 -13.72 7.50 -18.90
CA VAL A 302 -14.55 6.72 -17.97
C VAL A 302 -14.94 7.59 -16.77
N THR A 303 -13.97 7.94 -15.92
CA THR A 303 -14.23 8.65 -14.65
C THR A 303 -14.46 10.15 -14.83
N ASP A 304 -14.02 10.70 -15.96
CA ASP A 304 -14.25 12.05 -16.44
C ASP A 304 -15.66 12.26 -17.03
N ARG A 305 -16.43 11.18 -17.26
CA ARG A 305 -17.80 11.26 -17.80
C ARG A 305 -18.87 11.67 -16.78
N GLY A 306 -18.48 11.94 -15.51
CA GLY A 306 -19.42 12.32 -14.45
C GLY A 306 -20.33 11.20 -13.93
N LEU A 307 -20.03 9.93 -14.25
CA LEU A 307 -20.77 8.77 -13.78
C LEU A 307 -20.61 8.59 -12.27
N LYS A 308 -21.70 8.20 -11.60
CA LYS A 308 -21.69 7.85 -10.18
C LYS A 308 -21.69 6.32 -10.02
N PRO A 309 -20.86 5.75 -9.12
CA PRO A 309 -20.92 4.32 -8.85
C PRO A 309 -22.31 3.91 -8.34
N ARG A 310 -22.84 2.83 -8.89
CA ARG A 310 -24.04 2.15 -8.40
C ARG A 310 -23.74 1.48 -7.06
N GLN A 311 -24.76 1.34 -6.22
CA GLN A 311 -24.59 0.75 -4.91
C GLN A 311 -24.60 -0.78 -5.00
N ILE A 312 -23.41 -1.38 -5.10
CA ILE A 312 -23.22 -2.84 -5.00
C ILE A 312 -23.32 -3.25 -3.52
N LYS A 313 -24.26 -4.14 -3.17
CA LYS A 313 -24.45 -4.69 -1.82
C LYS A 313 -24.27 -6.21 -1.80
N LYS A 314 -24.83 -6.90 -2.81
CA LYS A 314 -24.85 -8.36 -2.90
C LYS A 314 -24.02 -8.84 -4.08
N VAL A 315 -23.05 -9.70 -3.81
CA VAL A 315 -22.11 -10.24 -4.81
C VAL A 315 -22.20 -11.76 -4.85
N ALA A 316 -22.39 -12.35 -6.02
CA ALA A 316 -22.26 -13.80 -6.19
C ALA A 316 -20.88 -14.20 -6.68
N ILE A 317 -20.38 -15.34 -6.24
CA ILE A 317 -19.11 -15.92 -6.64
C ILE A 317 -19.37 -17.31 -7.19
N LEU A 318 -18.93 -17.57 -8.41
CA LEU A 318 -19.02 -18.89 -9.03
C LEU A 318 -17.70 -19.64 -8.84
N GLY A 319 -17.73 -20.71 -8.04
CA GLY A 319 -16.55 -21.51 -7.69
C GLY A 319 -15.97 -21.13 -6.33
N GLY A 320 -15.94 -22.10 -5.41
CA GLY A 320 -15.40 -22.03 -4.04
C GLY A 320 -13.98 -22.57 -3.91
N GLY A 321 -13.23 -22.62 -5.02
CA GLY A 321 -11.82 -22.97 -5.03
C GLY A 321 -10.92 -21.97 -4.29
N LEU A 322 -9.61 -22.03 -4.54
CA LEU A 322 -8.63 -21.15 -3.88
C LEU A 322 -8.95 -19.66 -4.12
N MET A 323 -9.16 -19.28 -5.38
CA MET A 323 -9.44 -17.89 -5.76
C MET A 323 -10.80 -17.43 -5.27
N GLY A 324 -11.87 -18.16 -5.60
CA GLY A 324 -13.23 -17.77 -5.21
C GLY A 324 -13.43 -17.67 -3.70
N SER A 325 -12.87 -18.59 -2.89
CA SER A 325 -12.92 -18.46 -1.43
C SER A 325 -12.10 -17.27 -0.92
N GLY A 326 -10.98 -16.92 -1.55
CA GLY A 326 -10.21 -15.72 -1.23
C GLY A 326 -10.98 -14.42 -1.55
N ILE A 327 -11.65 -14.38 -2.71
CA ILE A 327 -12.48 -13.25 -3.14
C ILE A 327 -13.69 -13.09 -2.20
N ALA A 328 -14.36 -14.20 -1.87
CA ALA A 328 -15.45 -14.24 -0.90
C ALA A 328 -15.02 -13.66 0.44
N THR A 329 -13.85 -14.10 0.94
CA THR A 329 -13.27 -13.60 2.19
C THR A 329 -13.08 -12.08 2.16
N ALA A 330 -12.52 -11.52 1.08
CA ALA A 330 -12.27 -10.09 0.95
C ALA A 330 -13.57 -9.26 0.95
N LEU A 331 -14.61 -9.76 0.28
CA LEU A 331 -15.92 -9.11 0.17
C LEU A 331 -16.67 -9.13 1.51
N VAL A 332 -16.80 -10.29 2.16
CA VAL A 332 -17.55 -10.37 3.44
C VAL A 332 -16.91 -9.55 4.55
N GLN A 333 -15.57 -9.50 4.60
CA GLN A 333 -14.82 -8.67 5.57
C GLN A 333 -15.08 -7.18 5.38
N SER A 334 -15.48 -6.79 4.17
CA SER A 334 -15.76 -5.40 3.80
C SER A 334 -17.26 -5.07 3.88
N GLY A 335 -18.07 -6.02 4.37
CA GLY A 335 -19.49 -5.82 4.66
C GLY A 335 -20.46 -6.19 3.54
N PHE A 336 -19.98 -6.76 2.43
CA PHE A 336 -20.85 -7.24 1.35
C PHE A 336 -21.59 -8.53 1.74
N GLU A 337 -22.80 -8.68 1.24
CA GLU A 337 -23.50 -9.97 1.23
C GLU A 337 -22.95 -10.81 0.08
N VAL A 338 -22.59 -12.06 0.36
CA VAL A 338 -21.92 -12.93 -0.61
C VAL A 338 -22.68 -14.23 -0.77
N VAL A 339 -23.00 -14.56 -2.02
CA VAL A 339 -23.54 -15.85 -2.42
C VAL A 339 -22.43 -16.67 -3.07
N LEU A 340 -22.05 -17.80 -2.47
CA LEU A 340 -21.08 -18.72 -3.05
C LEU A 340 -21.80 -19.87 -3.73
N LYS A 341 -21.70 -19.95 -5.06
CA LYS A 341 -22.28 -21.04 -5.85
C LYS A 341 -21.22 -22.08 -6.20
N GLU A 342 -21.58 -23.35 -6.04
CA GLU A 342 -20.78 -24.50 -6.45
C GLU A 342 -21.61 -25.51 -7.23
N VAL A 343 -20.92 -26.44 -7.91
CA VAL A 343 -21.59 -27.46 -8.75
C VAL A 343 -22.19 -28.60 -7.93
N ASN A 344 -21.70 -28.85 -6.71
CA ASN A 344 -22.24 -29.85 -5.81
C ASN A 344 -21.92 -29.51 -4.34
N GLN A 345 -22.60 -30.22 -3.44
CA GLN A 345 -22.51 -30.00 -2.00
C GLN A 345 -21.08 -30.14 -1.45
N LYS A 346 -20.31 -31.13 -1.93
CA LYS A 346 -18.94 -31.37 -1.47
C LYS A 346 -18.02 -30.18 -1.77
N PHE A 347 -18.09 -29.63 -2.97
CA PHE A 347 -17.28 -28.44 -3.32
C PHE A 347 -17.78 -27.20 -2.58
N LEU A 348 -19.10 -27.06 -2.40
CA LEU A 348 -19.69 -25.96 -1.65
C LEU A 348 -19.18 -25.92 -0.21
N GLU A 349 -19.26 -27.04 0.51
CA GLU A 349 -18.74 -27.18 1.87
C GLU A 349 -17.24 -26.90 1.94
N GLY A 350 -16.48 -27.38 0.95
CA GLY A 350 -15.05 -27.07 0.83
C GLY A 350 -14.78 -25.57 0.69
N GLY A 351 -15.56 -24.87 -0.15
CA GLY A 351 -15.45 -23.42 -0.33
C GLY A 351 -15.79 -22.63 0.93
N LEU A 352 -16.94 -22.93 1.55
CA LEU A 352 -17.34 -22.33 2.83
C LEU A 352 -16.31 -22.59 3.93
N GLY A 353 -15.78 -23.80 4.00
CA GLY A 353 -14.72 -24.19 4.94
C GLY A 353 -13.43 -23.38 4.77
N ARG A 354 -13.02 -23.11 3.52
CA ARG A 354 -11.85 -22.26 3.23
C ARG A 354 -12.07 -20.81 3.66
N VAL A 355 -13.24 -20.24 3.38
CA VAL A 355 -13.58 -18.87 3.84
C VAL A 355 -13.53 -18.81 5.37
N LYS A 356 -14.15 -19.78 6.04
CA LYS A 356 -14.11 -19.91 7.51
C LYS A 356 -12.67 -19.98 8.02
N ALA A 357 -11.81 -20.78 7.40
CA ALA A 357 -10.41 -20.92 7.80
C ALA A 357 -9.61 -19.62 7.64
N ASN A 358 -9.82 -18.88 6.56
CA ASN A 358 -9.16 -17.57 6.33
C ASN A 358 -9.55 -16.56 7.40
N LEU A 359 -10.85 -16.48 7.74
CA LEU A 359 -11.35 -15.58 8.78
C LEU A 359 -10.86 -15.99 10.18
N MET A 360 -10.86 -17.28 10.51
CA MET A 360 -10.32 -17.80 11.77
C MET A 360 -8.83 -17.53 11.93
N SER A 361 -8.05 -17.55 10.83
CA SER A 361 -6.64 -17.16 10.84
C SER A 361 -6.47 -15.69 11.26
N SER A 362 -7.39 -14.81 10.87
CA SER A 362 -7.39 -13.40 11.29
C SER A 362 -7.74 -13.23 12.76
N VAL A 363 -8.65 -14.06 13.30
CA VAL A 363 -8.97 -14.12 14.73
C VAL A 363 -7.76 -14.57 15.54
N LYS A 364 -7.11 -15.67 15.15
CA LYS A 364 -5.89 -16.17 15.79
C LYS A 364 -4.74 -15.15 15.81
N LYS A 365 -4.69 -14.26 14.82
CA LYS A 365 -3.71 -13.17 14.72
C LYS A 365 -4.13 -11.88 15.44
N GLY A 366 -5.24 -11.89 16.18
CA GLY A 366 -5.77 -10.72 16.89
C GLY A 366 -6.31 -9.60 16.00
N LYS A 367 -6.46 -9.84 14.68
CA LYS A 367 -6.95 -8.83 13.72
C LYS A 367 -8.47 -8.75 13.64
N LEU A 368 -9.17 -9.74 14.17
CA LEU A 368 -10.62 -9.86 14.16
C LEU A 368 -11.10 -10.44 15.49
N THR A 369 -12.16 -9.89 16.07
CA THR A 369 -12.78 -10.44 17.27
C THR A 369 -13.72 -11.60 16.92
N GLN A 370 -14.03 -12.46 17.88
CA GLN A 370 -14.96 -13.59 17.67
C GLN A 370 -16.36 -13.10 17.25
N GLU A 371 -16.88 -12.05 17.89
CA GLU A 371 -18.16 -11.44 17.52
C GLU A 371 -18.16 -10.91 16.07
N LYS A 372 -17.08 -10.20 15.67
CA LYS A 372 -16.95 -9.72 14.28
C LYS A 372 -16.81 -10.86 13.29
N PHE A 373 -16.19 -11.97 13.68
CA PHE A 373 -16.11 -13.18 12.86
C PHE A 373 -17.51 -13.75 12.57
N GLU A 374 -18.35 -13.92 13.59
CA GLU A 374 -19.72 -14.47 13.43
C GLU A 374 -20.58 -13.56 12.54
N LYS A 375 -20.55 -12.25 12.80
CA LYS A 375 -21.23 -11.25 11.96
C LYS A 375 -20.70 -11.21 10.52
N THR A 376 -19.45 -11.55 10.29
CA THR A 376 -18.86 -11.62 8.95
C THR A 376 -19.31 -12.90 8.24
N MET A 377 -19.31 -14.03 8.93
CA MET A 377 -19.77 -15.31 8.40
C MET A 377 -21.27 -15.31 8.06
N SER A 378 -22.10 -14.58 8.83
CA SER A 378 -23.55 -14.51 8.55
C SER A 378 -23.89 -13.84 7.22
N ARG A 379 -22.94 -13.12 6.60
CA ARG A 379 -23.09 -12.51 5.27
C ARG A 379 -22.79 -13.47 4.12
N LEU A 380 -22.28 -14.68 4.41
CA LEU A 380 -21.93 -15.68 3.42
C LEU A 380 -23.02 -16.75 3.34
N LYS A 381 -23.61 -16.93 2.17
CA LYS A 381 -24.58 -17.99 1.88
C LYS A 381 -24.06 -18.90 0.78
N GLY A 382 -24.12 -20.22 0.99
CA GLY A 382 -23.82 -21.21 -0.05
C GLY A 382 -25.07 -21.64 -0.82
N VAL A 383 -24.95 -21.84 -2.13
CA VAL A 383 -26.04 -22.32 -3.01
C VAL A 383 -25.51 -23.26 -4.10
N LEU A 384 -26.41 -24.04 -4.71
CA LEU A 384 -26.09 -24.93 -5.84
C LEU A 384 -26.74 -24.47 -7.15
N ASP A 385 -27.90 -23.83 -7.06
CA ASP A 385 -28.67 -23.26 -8.18
C ASP A 385 -28.41 -21.75 -8.37
N TYR A 386 -29.15 -21.14 -9.31
CA TYR A 386 -29.11 -19.71 -9.63
C TYR A 386 -30.32 -18.93 -9.10
N GLU A 387 -31.21 -19.51 -8.29
CA GLU A 387 -32.49 -18.84 -7.91
C GLU A 387 -32.24 -17.52 -7.19
N SER A 388 -31.18 -17.46 -6.39
CA SER A 388 -30.76 -16.28 -5.63
C SER A 388 -29.94 -15.25 -6.42
N PHE A 389 -29.89 -15.34 -7.75
CA PHE A 389 -29.11 -14.43 -8.61
C PHE A 389 -29.93 -13.25 -9.14
N LYS A 390 -31.26 -13.29 -9.05
CA LYS A 390 -32.14 -12.19 -9.52
C LYS A 390 -31.91 -10.88 -8.78
N ASP A 391 -31.52 -10.95 -7.51
CA ASP A 391 -31.26 -9.82 -6.61
C ASP A 391 -29.76 -9.55 -6.38
N VAL A 392 -28.88 -10.17 -7.17
CA VAL A 392 -27.43 -9.95 -7.12
C VAL A 392 -27.04 -8.74 -7.97
N ASP A 393 -26.19 -7.87 -7.43
CA ASP A 393 -25.72 -6.66 -8.11
C ASP A 393 -24.49 -6.93 -8.99
N MET A 394 -23.69 -7.94 -8.62
CA MET A 394 -22.45 -8.30 -9.30
C MET A 394 -22.16 -9.80 -9.15
N VAL A 395 -21.74 -10.46 -10.23
CA VAL A 395 -21.20 -11.83 -10.20
C VAL A 395 -19.71 -11.79 -10.49
N ILE A 396 -18.91 -12.60 -9.78
CA ILE A 396 -17.50 -12.86 -10.08
C ILE A 396 -17.33 -14.36 -10.36
N GLU A 397 -17.03 -14.68 -11.60
CA GLU A 397 -16.70 -16.03 -12.04
C GLU A 397 -15.25 -16.37 -11.68
N ALA A 398 -15.05 -17.47 -10.94
CA ALA A 398 -13.74 -17.96 -10.49
C ALA A 398 -13.63 -19.50 -10.61
N VAL A 399 -14.16 -20.04 -11.70
CA VAL A 399 -14.05 -21.46 -12.10
C VAL A 399 -12.77 -21.72 -12.89
N ILE A 400 -12.55 -22.98 -13.27
CA ILE A 400 -11.38 -23.43 -14.05
C ILE A 400 -11.27 -22.69 -15.39
N GLU A 401 -10.04 -22.59 -15.91
CA GLU A 401 -9.73 -21.96 -17.19
C GLU A 401 -10.15 -22.84 -18.38
N ASP A 402 -11.46 -22.95 -18.59
CA ASP A 402 -12.07 -23.60 -19.75
C ASP A 402 -13.02 -22.64 -20.46
N VAL A 403 -12.75 -22.39 -21.75
CA VAL A 403 -13.51 -21.41 -22.55
C VAL A 403 -14.97 -21.81 -22.70
N SER A 404 -15.25 -23.08 -23.01
CA SER A 404 -16.61 -23.54 -23.29
C SER A 404 -17.48 -23.45 -22.04
N LEU A 405 -16.93 -23.83 -20.89
CA LEU A 405 -17.57 -23.71 -19.59
C LEU A 405 -17.85 -22.24 -19.23
N LYS A 406 -16.88 -21.34 -19.41
CA LYS A 406 -17.07 -19.91 -19.12
C LYS A 406 -18.12 -19.29 -20.05
N GLN A 407 -18.11 -19.61 -21.34
CA GLN A 407 -19.17 -19.15 -22.26
C GLN A 407 -20.57 -19.62 -21.81
N GLN A 408 -20.69 -20.89 -21.41
CA GLN A 408 -21.96 -21.42 -20.90
C GLN A 408 -22.39 -20.69 -19.63
N ILE A 409 -21.48 -20.48 -18.68
CA ILE A 409 -21.73 -19.73 -17.44
C ILE A 409 -22.26 -18.33 -17.76
N PHE A 410 -21.59 -17.57 -18.62
CA PHE A 410 -22.02 -16.21 -18.94
C PHE A 410 -23.36 -16.15 -19.69
N SER A 411 -23.64 -17.15 -20.53
CA SER A 411 -24.96 -17.33 -21.15
C SER A 411 -26.06 -17.60 -20.12
N ASP A 412 -25.76 -18.36 -19.06
CA ASP A 412 -26.72 -18.62 -17.99
C ASP A 412 -26.88 -17.39 -17.08
N LEU A 413 -25.80 -16.68 -16.77
CA LEU A 413 -25.86 -15.43 -15.99
C LEU A 413 -26.76 -14.38 -16.64
N GLU A 414 -26.75 -14.29 -17.98
CA GLU A 414 -27.67 -13.40 -18.70
C GLU A 414 -29.16 -13.72 -18.42
N LYS A 415 -29.50 -15.00 -18.23
CA LYS A 415 -30.88 -15.45 -17.98
C LYS A 415 -31.32 -15.23 -16.53
N TYR A 416 -30.41 -15.46 -15.58
CA TYR A 416 -30.75 -15.49 -14.14
C TYR A 416 -30.50 -14.15 -13.42
N CYS A 417 -29.59 -13.33 -13.92
CA CYS A 417 -29.29 -12.04 -13.29
C CYS A 417 -30.15 -10.90 -13.87
N SER A 418 -30.42 -9.90 -13.04
CA SER A 418 -30.99 -8.62 -13.51
C SER A 418 -30.15 -8.01 -14.65
N PRO A 419 -30.74 -7.31 -15.63
CA PRO A 419 -30.00 -6.60 -16.67
C PRO A 419 -28.96 -5.62 -16.15
N ASN A 420 -29.15 -5.11 -14.92
CA ASN A 420 -28.23 -4.19 -14.27
C ASN A 420 -27.04 -4.88 -13.59
N CYS A 421 -27.08 -6.20 -13.39
CA CYS A 421 -26.02 -6.95 -12.71
C CYS A 421 -24.73 -6.94 -13.54
N ILE A 422 -23.60 -6.65 -12.89
CA ILE A 422 -22.27 -6.73 -13.50
C ILE A 422 -21.85 -8.21 -13.60
N LEU A 423 -21.30 -8.61 -14.74
CA LEU A 423 -20.83 -9.98 -14.99
C LEU A 423 -19.30 -9.97 -15.07
N ALA A 424 -18.63 -10.29 -13.97
CA ALA A 424 -17.17 -10.25 -13.91
C ALA A 424 -16.53 -11.65 -14.04
N SER A 425 -15.38 -11.75 -14.70
CA SER A 425 -14.52 -12.94 -14.66
C SER A 425 -13.20 -12.66 -13.95
N ASN A 426 -12.74 -13.60 -13.13
CA ASN A 426 -11.41 -13.62 -12.52
C ASN A 426 -10.38 -14.39 -13.38
N THR A 427 -10.68 -14.69 -14.64
CA THR A 427 -9.69 -15.30 -15.55
C THR A 427 -8.37 -14.53 -15.54
N SER A 428 -7.26 -15.22 -15.82
CA SER A 428 -5.91 -14.65 -15.89
C SER A 428 -5.34 -14.62 -17.30
N THR A 429 -5.93 -15.37 -18.24
CA THR A 429 -5.38 -15.58 -19.59
C THR A 429 -6.41 -15.65 -20.71
N ILE A 430 -7.69 -15.92 -20.41
CA ILE A 430 -8.72 -16.05 -21.45
C ILE A 430 -9.22 -14.66 -21.86
N ASP A 431 -9.35 -14.46 -23.16
CA ASP A 431 -9.92 -13.25 -23.77
C ASP A 431 -11.39 -13.07 -23.33
N LEU A 432 -11.71 -11.91 -22.73
CA LEU A 432 -13.09 -11.61 -22.30
C LEU A 432 -14.09 -11.51 -23.47
N ASN A 433 -13.65 -11.14 -24.67
CA ASN A 433 -14.50 -11.17 -25.86
C ASN A 433 -14.95 -12.60 -26.16
N LEU A 434 -14.03 -13.57 -26.06
CA LEU A 434 -14.31 -14.99 -26.26
C LEU A 434 -15.30 -15.52 -25.21
N ILE A 435 -15.17 -15.10 -23.95
CA ILE A 435 -16.16 -15.41 -22.89
C ILE A 435 -17.55 -14.85 -23.25
N GLY A 436 -17.59 -13.63 -23.81
CA GLY A 436 -18.82 -12.91 -24.16
C GLY A 436 -19.46 -13.28 -25.50
N GLU A 437 -18.96 -14.25 -26.25
CA GLU A 437 -19.47 -14.60 -27.59
C GLU A 437 -20.89 -15.16 -27.58
N LYS A 438 -21.27 -15.92 -26.54
CA LYS A 438 -22.55 -16.65 -26.46
C LYS A 438 -23.61 -15.95 -25.59
N THR A 439 -23.52 -14.63 -25.46
CA THR A 439 -24.44 -13.79 -24.69
C THR A 439 -24.63 -12.44 -25.36
N ASN A 440 -25.73 -11.73 -25.11
CA ASN A 440 -25.95 -10.36 -25.60
C ASN A 440 -25.57 -9.29 -24.56
N SER A 441 -25.05 -9.71 -23.41
CA SER A 441 -24.74 -8.87 -22.26
C SER A 441 -23.28 -8.37 -22.24
N GLN A 442 -22.63 -8.22 -23.40
CA GLN A 442 -21.19 -7.88 -23.44
C GLN A 442 -20.85 -6.51 -22.85
N ASP A 443 -21.80 -5.58 -22.82
CA ASP A 443 -21.66 -4.25 -22.25
C ASP A 443 -21.45 -4.26 -20.72
N ARG A 444 -21.86 -5.34 -20.06
CA ARG A 444 -21.72 -5.54 -18.61
C ARG A 444 -20.75 -6.66 -18.24
N ILE A 445 -19.99 -7.18 -19.22
CA ILE A 445 -18.85 -8.09 -19.00
C ILE A 445 -17.58 -7.28 -18.68
N ILE A 446 -16.90 -7.67 -17.60
CA ILE A 446 -15.66 -7.03 -17.13
C ILE A 446 -14.72 -8.06 -16.51
N GLY A 447 -13.41 -7.81 -16.51
CA GLY A 447 -12.48 -8.61 -15.72
C GLY A 447 -12.34 -8.05 -14.32
N ALA A 448 -12.48 -8.90 -13.30
CA ALA A 448 -12.12 -8.61 -11.92
C ALA A 448 -10.98 -9.55 -11.53
N HIS A 449 -9.78 -9.28 -12.05
CA HIS A 449 -8.62 -10.16 -11.90
C HIS A 449 -7.94 -9.91 -10.53
N PHE A 450 -8.20 -10.80 -9.59
CA PHE A 450 -7.56 -10.84 -8.28
C PHE A 450 -6.29 -11.69 -8.31
N PHE A 451 -5.36 -11.35 -7.43
CA PHE A 451 -4.09 -12.08 -7.27
C PHE A 451 -4.14 -13.01 -6.06
N SER A 452 -3.63 -14.23 -6.19
CA SER A 452 -3.62 -15.20 -5.10
C SER A 452 -2.55 -14.87 -4.04
N PRO A 453 -2.87 -14.92 -2.73
CA PRO A 453 -4.20 -15.07 -2.14
C PRO A 453 -5.05 -13.80 -2.21
N ALA A 454 -6.28 -13.88 -2.74
CA ALA A 454 -7.11 -12.72 -3.07
C ALA A 454 -7.48 -11.81 -1.89
N HIS A 455 -7.52 -12.31 -0.65
CA HIS A 455 -7.78 -11.49 0.54
C HIS A 455 -6.51 -10.80 1.09
N VAL A 456 -5.33 -11.16 0.58
CA VAL A 456 -4.03 -10.61 1.00
C VAL A 456 -3.48 -9.65 -0.05
N MET A 457 -3.45 -10.05 -1.32
CA MET A 457 -2.80 -9.28 -2.38
C MET A 457 -3.52 -7.96 -2.66
N PRO A 458 -2.82 -6.82 -2.72
CA PRO A 458 -3.47 -5.50 -2.76
C PRO A 458 -4.04 -5.12 -4.13
N LEU A 459 -3.53 -5.69 -5.22
CA LEU A 459 -3.94 -5.34 -6.58
C LEU A 459 -5.28 -5.96 -6.97
N LEU A 460 -6.09 -5.19 -7.72
CA LEU A 460 -7.21 -5.67 -8.51
C LEU A 460 -7.06 -5.14 -9.94
N GLU A 461 -6.79 -6.03 -10.90
CA GLU A 461 -6.80 -5.64 -12.30
C GLU A 461 -8.24 -5.63 -12.82
N ILE A 462 -8.69 -4.46 -13.28
CA ILE A 462 -10.01 -4.26 -13.88
C ILE A 462 -9.83 -4.28 -15.39
N VAL A 463 -10.19 -5.39 -16.01
CA VAL A 463 -9.98 -5.60 -17.44
C VAL A 463 -11.21 -5.16 -18.22
N ARG A 464 -11.07 -4.28 -19.20
CA ARG A 464 -12.16 -3.83 -20.08
C ARG A 464 -11.95 -4.28 -21.51
N THR A 465 -13.05 -4.64 -22.17
CA THR A 465 -13.12 -4.78 -23.63
C THR A 465 -13.56 -3.46 -24.25
N SER A 466 -13.63 -3.41 -25.59
CA SER A 466 -14.24 -2.28 -26.32
C SER A 466 -15.75 -2.18 -26.09
N LYS A 467 -16.42 -3.27 -25.70
CA LYS A 467 -17.86 -3.31 -25.43
C LYS A 467 -18.19 -2.97 -23.98
N THR A 468 -17.26 -3.21 -23.03
CA THR A 468 -17.48 -2.97 -21.60
C THR A 468 -17.90 -1.52 -21.33
N SER A 469 -19.06 -1.35 -20.70
CA SER A 469 -19.61 -0.04 -20.38
C SER A 469 -18.74 0.71 -19.36
N PRO A 470 -18.57 2.03 -19.51
CA PRO A 470 -17.89 2.84 -18.51
C PRO A 470 -18.53 2.79 -17.12
N GLN A 471 -19.85 2.54 -17.04
CA GLN A 471 -20.54 2.35 -15.77
C GLN A 471 -20.03 1.12 -15.01
N ALA A 472 -19.85 -0.03 -15.68
CA ALA A 472 -19.32 -1.23 -15.04
C ALA A 472 -17.89 -1.02 -14.48
N VAL A 473 -17.06 -0.24 -15.19
CA VAL A 473 -15.72 0.12 -14.73
C VAL A 473 -15.79 1.01 -13.48
N VAL A 474 -16.65 2.03 -13.47
CA VAL A 474 -16.82 2.93 -12.31
C VAL A 474 -17.34 2.19 -11.08
N ASP A 475 -18.27 1.25 -11.27
CA ASP A 475 -18.79 0.43 -10.19
C ASP A 475 -17.71 -0.49 -9.60
N LEU A 476 -16.91 -1.13 -10.45
CA LEU A 476 -15.84 -2.02 -9.99
C LEU A 476 -14.68 -1.27 -9.35
N LEU A 477 -14.40 -0.03 -9.79
CA LEU A 477 -13.48 0.89 -9.10
C LEU A 477 -13.94 1.17 -7.66
N ASP A 478 -15.24 1.42 -7.46
CA ASP A 478 -15.81 1.65 -6.12
C ASP A 478 -15.81 0.38 -5.26
N VAL A 479 -16.15 -0.77 -5.84
CA VAL A 479 -16.02 -2.07 -5.15
C VAL A 479 -14.58 -2.28 -4.71
N GLY A 480 -13.61 -2.14 -5.62
CA GLY A 480 -12.18 -2.27 -5.33
C GLY A 480 -11.73 -1.39 -4.16
N LYS A 481 -12.15 -0.12 -4.16
CA LYS A 481 -11.89 0.81 -3.05
C LYS A 481 -12.52 0.35 -1.72
N LYS A 482 -13.78 -0.09 -1.73
CA LYS A 482 -14.49 -0.58 -0.53
C LYS A 482 -13.82 -1.82 0.07
N ILE A 483 -13.31 -2.71 -0.76
CA ILE A 483 -12.54 -3.89 -0.31
C ILE A 483 -11.06 -3.61 -0.05
N ARG A 484 -10.65 -2.33 -0.04
CA ARG A 484 -9.27 -1.86 0.20
C ARG A 484 -8.24 -2.49 -0.75
N LYS A 485 -8.64 -2.71 -2.01
CA LYS A 485 -7.73 -3.02 -3.11
C LYS A 485 -7.32 -1.74 -3.82
N THR A 486 -6.18 -1.80 -4.49
CA THR A 486 -5.73 -0.80 -5.45
C THR A 486 -6.20 -1.26 -6.83
N PRO A 487 -7.26 -0.66 -7.40
CA PRO A 487 -7.69 -1.04 -8.73
C PRO A 487 -6.79 -0.42 -9.79
N VAL A 488 -6.51 -1.17 -10.85
CA VAL A 488 -5.82 -0.68 -12.06
C VAL A 488 -6.64 -1.11 -13.28
N VAL A 489 -7.05 -0.15 -14.11
CA VAL A 489 -7.86 -0.44 -15.31
C VAL A 489 -6.96 -0.72 -16.50
N VAL A 490 -7.17 -1.86 -17.14
CA VAL A 490 -6.35 -2.37 -18.25
C VAL A 490 -7.22 -2.87 -19.39
N GLY A 491 -6.67 -2.88 -20.59
CA GLY A 491 -7.26 -3.49 -21.77
C GLY A 491 -7.21 -5.01 -21.70
N ASN A 492 -8.11 -5.63 -22.44
CA ASN A 492 -8.17 -7.07 -22.59
C ASN A 492 -7.07 -7.59 -23.54
N CYS A 493 -6.19 -8.46 -23.04
CA CYS A 493 -5.19 -9.21 -23.80
C CYS A 493 -4.73 -10.43 -22.99
N THR A 494 -4.03 -11.38 -23.63
CA THR A 494 -3.41 -12.53 -22.93
C THR A 494 -2.48 -12.04 -21.81
N GLY A 495 -2.80 -12.41 -20.56
CA GLY A 495 -2.03 -12.04 -19.38
C GLY A 495 -2.24 -10.61 -18.88
N PHE A 496 -3.15 -9.85 -19.48
CA PHE A 496 -3.49 -8.45 -19.13
C PHE A 496 -2.26 -7.55 -18.98
N ALA A 497 -2.15 -6.75 -17.92
CA ALA A 497 -0.95 -5.94 -17.70
C ALA A 497 0.10 -6.71 -16.91
N VAL A 498 -0.24 -7.26 -15.74
CA VAL A 498 0.77 -7.81 -14.83
C VAL A 498 1.42 -9.07 -15.37
N ASN A 499 0.61 -10.10 -15.67
CA ASN A 499 1.15 -11.40 -16.05
C ASN A 499 1.88 -11.29 -17.40
N ARG A 500 1.35 -10.48 -18.33
CA ARG A 500 2.00 -10.19 -19.60
C ARG A 500 3.32 -9.45 -19.40
N MET A 501 3.35 -8.37 -18.64
CA MET A 501 4.58 -7.62 -18.37
C MET A 501 5.67 -8.51 -17.74
N PHE A 502 5.28 -9.45 -16.87
CA PHE A 502 6.21 -10.30 -16.14
C PHE A 502 6.47 -11.69 -16.74
N PHE A 503 5.81 -12.13 -17.80
CA PHE A 503 6.14 -13.45 -18.39
C PHE A 503 7.63 -13.58 -18.78
N PRO A 504 8.33 -12.53 -19.27
CA PRO A 504 9.76 -12.62 -19.58
C PRO A 504 10.63 -12.86 -18.34
N TYR A 505 10.17 -12.52 -17.14
CA TYR A 505 10.93 -12.66 -15.89
C TYR A 505 11.41 -14.09 -15.65
N ALA A 506 10.51 -15.07 -15.78
CA ALA A 506 10.84 -16.48 -15.63
C ALA A 506 11.63 -17.00 -16.86
N GLN A 507 11.23 -16.58 -18.06
CA GLN A 507 11.85 -17.03 -19.31
C GLN A 507 13.32 -16.61 -19.42
N ALA A 508 13.66 -15.37 -19.04
CA ALA A 508 15.03 -14.90 -18.98
C ALA A 508 15.86 -15.72 -17.97
N ALA A 509 15.30 -16.02 -16.80
CA ALA A 509 15.99 -16.86 -15.81
C ALA A 509 16.26 -18.28 -16.32
N PHE A 510 15.29 -18.90 -17.02
CA PHE A 510 15.49 -20.20 -17.66
C PHE A 510 16.58 -20.18 -18.71
N LEU A 511 16.58 -19.16 -19.58
CA LEU A 511 17.62 -18.97 -20.59
C LEU A 511 19.00 -18.90 -19.93
N LEU A 512 19.17 -18.07 -18.90
CA LEU A 512 20.45 -17.92 -18.22
C LEU A 512 20.94 -19.25 -17.63
N VAL A 513 20.04 -20.04 -17.01
CA VAL A 513 20.39 -21.33 -16.42
C VAL A 513 20.77 -22.37 -17.48
N GLU A 514 20.02 -22.45 -18.59
CA GLU A 514 20.38 -23.33 -19.70
C GLU A 514 21.73 -22.96 -20.30
N HIS A 515 22.08 -21.68 -20.34
CA HIS A 515 23.41 -21.19 -20.75
C HIS A 515 24.50 -21.26 -19.65
N GLY A 516 24.19 -21.80 -18.47
CA GLY A 516 25.19 -22.15 -17.45
C GLY A 516 25.25 -21.23 -16.22
N ALA A 517 24.33 -20.26 -16.08
CA ALA A 517 24.21 -19.49 -14.85
C ALA A 517 23.69 -20.37 -13.69
N ASP A 518 24.13 -20.05 -12.47
CA ASP A 518 23.65 -20.71 -11.24
C ASP A 518 22.25 -20.21 -10.85
N LEU A 519 21.27 -21.12 -10.79
CA LEU A 519 19.87 -20.78 -10.46
C LEU A 519 19.72 -20.13 -9.08
N TYR A 520 20.50 -20.57 -8.08
CA TYR A 520 20.42 -20.09 -6.72
C TYR A 520 21.08 -18.73 -6.60
N LYS A 521 22.13 -18.48 -7.40
CA LYS A 521 22.72 -17.15 -7.53
C LYS A 521 21.71 -16.17 -8.14
N ILE A 522 20.96 -16.58 -9.15
CA ILE A 522 19.89 -15.78 -9.74
C ILE A 522 18.86 -15.39 -8.68
N ASP A 523 18.30 -16.37 -7.96
CA ASP A 523 17.29 -16.11 -6.93
C ASP A 523 17.83 -15.21 -5.80
N ARG A 524 19.09 -15.39 -5.39
CA ARG A 524 19.75 -14.53 -4.39
C ARG A 524 19.94 -13.10 -4.89
N ALA A 525 20.39 -12.90 -6.13
CA ALA A 525 20.59 -11.57 -6.71
C ALA A 525 19.25 -10.81 -6.79
N ILE A 526 18.19 -11.48 -7.22
CA ILE A 526 16.86 -10.90 -7.35
C ILE A 526 16.19 -10.60 -6.00
N THR A 527 16.37 -11.46 -4.99
CA THR A 527 15.89 -11.17 -3.63
C THR A 527 16.68 -10.04 -2.97
N LYS A 528 18.00 -9.99 -3.16
CA LYS A 528 18.86 -8.88 -2.70
C LYS A 528 18.48 -7.55 -3.36
N PHE A 529 18.12 -7.57 -4.64
CA PHE A 529 17.60 -6.39 -5.34
C PHE A 529 16.36 -5.79 -4.65
N GLY A 530 15.47 -6.66 -4.16
CA GLY A 530 14.29 -6.26 -3.39
C GLY A 530 13.01 -7.04 -3.69
N MET A 531 13.04 -7.97 -4.65
CA MET A 531 11.86 -8.81 -4.91
C MET A 531 11.60 -9.75 -3.73
N PRO A 532 10.32 -10.05 -3.41
CA PRO A 532 10.00 -10.98 -2.33
C PRO A 532 10.51 -12.41 -2.61
N MET A 533 10.58 -12.82 -3.87
CA MET A 533 11.06 -14.13 -4.29
C MET A 533 11.78 -14.05 -5.65
N GLY A 534 12.82 -14.87 -5.82
CA GLY A 534 13.45 -15.08 -7.12
C GLY A 534 12.58 -15.89 -8.08
N PRO A 535 12.89 -15.89 -9.40
CA PRO A 535 12.12 -16.58 -10.42
C PRO A 535 11.83 -18.05 -10.12
N PHE A 536 12.84 -18.81 -9.65
CA PHE A 536 12.68 -20.26 -9.44
C PHE A 536 11.86 -20.55 -8.19
N ARG A 537 12.12 -19.83 -7.10
CA ARG A 537 11.33 -19.93 -5.88
C ARG A 537 9.87 -19.55 -6.10
N LEU A 538 9.61 -18.55 -6.95
CA LEU A 538 8.26 -18.15 -7.35
C LEU A 538 7.57 -19.23 -8.18
N CYS A 539 8.26 -19.83 -9.16
CA CYS A 539 7.73 -20.96 -9.92
C CYS A 539 7.32 -22.14 -9.03
N ASP A 540 8.13 -22.47 -8.01
CA ASP A 540 7.79 -23.54 -7.06
C ASP A 540 6.55 -23.21 -6.20
N LEU A 541 6.35 -21.93 -5.87
CA LEU A 541 5.18 -21.47 -5.10
C LEU A 541 3.90 -21.48 -5.95
N VAL A 542 3.99 -20.98 -7.19
CA VAL A 542 2.87 -20.95 -8.14
C VAL A 542 2.47 -22.36 -8.55
N GLY A 543 3.45 -23.24 -8.74
CA GLY A 543 3.28 -24.62 -9.13
C GLY A 543 3.42 -24.83 -10.65
N PHE A 544 4.02 -25.96 -11.01
CA PHE A 544 4.46 -26.21 -12.39
C PHE A 544 3.31 -26.37 -13.39
N GLY A 545 2.17 -26.93 -12.97
CA GLY A 545 1.00 -27.05 -13.83
C GLY A 545 0.47 -25.69 -14.31
N VAL A 546 0.41 -24.71 -13.40
CA VAL A 546 0.02 -23.34 -13.74
C VAL A 546 1.07 -22.67 -14.62
N ALA A 547 2.36 -22.86 -14.31
CA ALA A 547 3.46 -22.31 -15.09
C ALA A 547 3.44 -22.80 -16.55
N VAL A 548 3.23 -24.11 -16.77
CA VAL A 548 3.16 -24.69 -18.13
C VAL A 548 1.90 -24.23 -18.87
N ALA A 549 0.74 -24.25 -18.22
CA ALA A 549 -0.51 -23.79 -18.84
C ALA A 549 -0.42 -22.33 -19.29
N THR A 550 0.09 -21.45 -18.42
CA THR A 550 0.27 -20.02 -18.72
C THR A 550 1.38 -19.80 -19.76
N GLY A 551 2.50 -20.51 -19.63
CA GLY A 551 3.62 -20.43 -20.58
C GLY A 551 3.22 -20.84 -22.00
N GLY A 552 2.38 -21.88 -22.13
CA GLY A 552 1.81 -22.30 -23.41
C GLY A 552 0.99 -21.20 -24.08
N GLN A 553 0.19 -20.45 -23.32
CA GLN A 553 -0.55 -19.30 -23.85
C GLN A 553 0.37 -18.22 -24.39
N TYR A 554 1.47 -17.90 -23.70
CA TYR A 554 2.43 -16.93 -24.21
C TYR A 554 3.16 -17.41 -25.46
N VAL A 555 3.52 -18.70 -25.52
CA VAL A 555 4.14 -19.29 -26.72
C VAL A 555 3.24 -19.16 -27.95
N VAL A 556 1.92 -19.34 -27.78
CA VAL A 556 0.96 -19.24 -28.88
C VAL A 556 0.74 -17.77 -29.27
N ASN A 557 0.60 -16.87 -28.29
CA ASN A 557 0.23 -15.49 -28.55
C ASN A 557 1.41 -14.55 -28.87
N PHE A 558 2.63 -14.88 -28.41
CA PHE A 558 3.85 -14.10 -28.57
C PHE A 558 5.05 -14.97 -29.01
N PRO A 559 4.93 -15.78 -30.08
CA PRO A 559 5.96 -16.74 -30.49
C PRO A 559 7.31 -16.08 -30.83
N GLU A 560 7.31 -14.83 -31.25
CA GLU A 560 8.49 -14.07 -31.67
C GLU A 560 9.41 -13.64 -30.52
N ARG A 561 8.91 -13.70 -29.29
CA ARG A 561 9.60 -13.13 -28.12
C ARG A 561 9.46 -13.99 -26.85
N THR A 562 9.22 -15.28 -27.04
CA THR A 562 9.15 -16.25 -25.93
C THR A 562 10.33 -17.20 -25.95
N TYR A 563 10.83 -17.54 -24.76
CA TYR A 563 11.82 -18.59 -24.58
C TYR A 563 11.16 -19.86 -24.03
N LYS A 564 11.39 -20.99 -24.70
CA LYS A 564 10.84 -22.30 -24.34
C LYS A 564 11.91 -23.12 -23.65
N SER A 565 11.69 -23.42 -22.38
CA SER A 565 12.58 -24.30 -21.59
C SER A 565 11.91 -25.64 -21.32
N MET A 566 12.70 -26.71 -21.42
CA MET A 566 12.24 -28.07 -21.11
C MET A 566 12.44 -28.47 -19.64
N ILE A 567 13.03 -27.59 -18.81
CA ILE A 567 13.34 -27.91 -17.40
C ILE A 567 12.08 -28.28 -16.62
N ILE A 568 11.02 -27.45 -16.67
CA ILE A 568 9.77 -27.74 -15.94
C ILE A 568 9.10 -29.04 -16.44
N PRO A 569 8.86 -29.24 -17.75
CA PRO A 569 8.30 -30.49 -18.26
C PRO A 569 9.06 -31.74 -17.77
N LEU A 570 10.40 -31.73 -17.84
CA LEU A 570 11.24 -32.83 -17.40
C LEU A 570 11.10 -33.12 -15.89
N MET A 571 10.96 -32.07 -15.08
CA MET A 571 10.75 -32.24 -13.64
C MET A 571 9.35 -32.78 -13.32
N GLN A 572 8.33 -32.43 -14.12
CA GLN A 572 6.98 -32.96 -13.95
C GLN A 572 6.88 -34.45 -14.28
N GLU A 573 7.67 -34.96 -15.24
CA GLU A 573 7.79 -36.41 -15.51
C GLU A 573 8.21 -37.18 -14.24
N ASP A 574 9.08 -36.57 -13.43
CA ASP A 574 9.54 -37.08 -12.13
C ASP A 574 8.62 -36.71 -10.95
N LYS A 575 7.38 -36.30 -11.23
CA LYS A 575 6.34 -35.92 -10.23
C LYS A 575 6.78 -34.78 -9.31
N ARG A 576 7.62 -33.87 -9.80
CA ARG A 576 8.00 -32.63 -9.11
C ARG A 576 7.11 -31.49 -9.60
N ALA A 577 6.44 -30.79 -8.68
CA ALA A 577 5.50 -29.71 -8.98
C ALA A 577 5.65 -28.51 -8.01
N GLY A 578 6.84 -28.37 -7.40
CA GLY A 578 7.15 -27.26 -6.49
C GLY A 578 6.79 -27.54 -5.04
N GLU A 579 6.29 -26.52 -4.33
CA GLU A 579 5.95 -26.62 -2.91
C GLU A 579 4.87 -27.67 -2.62
N SER A 580 3.93 -27.85 -3.55
CA SER A 580 2.80 -28.77 -3.40
C SER A 580 3.24 -30.23 -3.24
N THR A 581 4.31 -30.62 -3.94
CA THR A 581 4.95 -31.95 -3.87
C THR A 581 6.20 -31.95 -3.00
N ARG A 582 6.50 -30.82 -2.33
CA ARG A 582 7.72 -30.57 -1.54
C ARG A 582 9.03 -30.72 -2.33
N LYS A 583 8.96 -30.76 -3.66
CA LYS A 583 10.10 -30.93 -4.57
C LYS A 583 9.82 -30.17 -5.87
N GLY A 584 10.69 -29.24 -6.19
CA GLY A 584 10.71 -28.43 -7.41
C GLY A 584 12.14 -28.00 -7.72
N PHE A 585 12.38 -26.72 -7.99
CA PHE A 585 13.74 -26.16 -8.07
C PHE A 585 14.46 -26.22 -6.71
N TYR A 586 13.68 -26.17 -5.63
CA TYR A 586 14.12 -26.42 -4.27
C TYR A 586 13.47 -27.69 -3.70
N VAL A 587 14.04 -28.20 -2.61
CA VAL A 587 13.38 -29.19 -1.75
C VAL A 587 12.85 -28.51 -0.49
N TYR A 588 11.73 -29.02 0.01
CA TYR A 588 10.99 -28.42 1.12
C TYR A 588 10.84 -29.37 2.30
N ASN A 589 11.18 -28.89 3.49
CA ASN A 589 10.91 -29.64 4.73
C ASN A 589 9.43 -29.52 5.18
N ASP A 590 9.08 -30.16 6.29
CA ASP A 590 7.71 -30.11 6.84
C ASP A 590 7.22 -28.70 7.18
N LYS A 591 8.15 -27.77 7.46
CA LYS A 591 7.87 -26.35 7.71
C LYS A 591 7.85 -25.51 6.43
N ARG A 592 7.88 -26.13 5.24
CA ARG A 592 7.97 -25.49 3.92
C ARG A 592 9.17 -24.56 3.76
N LYS A 593 10.26 -24.79 4.50
CA LYS A 593 11.52 -24.09 4.31
C LYS A 593 12.23 -24.69 3.10
N ALA A 594 12.62 -23.83 2.16
CA ALA A 594 13.33 -24.20 0.95
C ALA A 594 14.83 -24.44 1.23
N SER A 595 15.40 -25.47 0.60
CA SER A 595 16.85 -25.70 0.50
C SER A 595 17.22 -26.12 -0.93
N PRO A 596 18.47 -25.84 -1.38
CA PRO A 596 18.94 -26.28 -2.68
C PRO A 596 18.70 -27.77 -2.92
N ASP A 597 18.19 -28.11 -4.09
CA ASP A 597 18.05 -29.48 -4.55
C ASP A 597 19.35 -29.95 -5.24
N PRO A 598 20.01 -31.02 -4.75
CA PRO A 598 21.19 -31.59 -5.40
C PRO A 598 20.88 -32.21 -6.76
N GLU A 599 19.64 -32.61 -7.03
CA GLU A 599 19.27 -33.25 -8.29
C GLU A 599 18.99 -32.25 -9.42
N ILE A 600 18.89 -30.94 -9.14
CA ILE A 600 18.44 -29.96 -10.15
C ILE A 600 19.33 -29.93 -11.40
N LYS A 601 20.63 -30.17 -11.20
CA LYS A 601 21.63 -30.18 -12.26
C LYS A 601 21.31 -31.18 -13.38
N LYS A 602 20.75 -32.35 -13.04
CA LYS A 602 20.39 -33.39 -14.01
C LYS A 602 19.30 -32.91 -14.99
N TYR A 603 18.34 -32.14 -14.51
CA TYR A 603 17.26 -31.59 -15.34
C TYR A 603 17.75 -30.46 -16.23
N ILE A 604 18.65 -29.62 -15.71
CA ILE A 604 19.27 -28.53 -16.49
C ILE A 604 20.12 -29.11 -17.62
N GLU A 605 20.92 -30.14 -17.36
CA GLU A 605 21.75 -30.82 -18.37
C GLU A 605 20.90 -31.49 -19.44
N LYS A 606 19.87 -32.26 -19.05
CA LYS A 606 18.94 -32.88 -20.00
C LYS A 606 18.17 -31.86 -20.83
N ALA A 607 17.71 -30.75 -20.24
CA ALA A 607 17.03 -29.68 -20.97
C ALA A 607 17.97 -28.99 -21.99
N ARG A 608 19.23 -28.78 -21.60
CA ARG A 608 20.27 -28.23 -22.47
C ARG A 608 20.55 -29.13 -23.66
N GLU A 609 20.69 -30.44 -23.44
CA GLU A 609 20.86 -31.44 -24.50
C GLU A 609 19.68 -31.43 -25.48
N MET A 610 18.44 -31.43 -24.97
CA MET A 610 17.24 -31.40 -25.81
C MET A 610 17.11 -30.11 -26.63
N SER A 611 17.57 -28.98 -26.09
CA SER A 611 17.44 -27.66 -26.73
C SER A 611 18.63 -27.33 -27.64
N GLY A 612 19.68 -28.17 -27.67
CA GLY A 612 20.89 -27.92 -28.46
C GLY A 612 21.70 -26.70 -28.00
N VAL A 613 21.52 -26.26 -26.75
CA VAL A 613 22.17 -25.09 -26.18
C VAL A 613 23.53 -25.49 -25.59
N SER A 614 24.54 -24.63 -25.69
CA SER A 614 25.84 -24.83 -25.02
C SER A 614 26.03 -23.85 -23.87
N VAL A 615 26.87 -24.24 -22.91
CA VAL A 615 27.27 -23.35 -21.81
C VAL A 615 28.04 -22.18 -22.38
N ASP A 616 27.60 -20.97 -22.06
CA ASP A 616 28.34 -19.74 -22.37
C ASP A 616 29.19 -19.36 -21.14
N PRO A 617 30.53 -19.37 -21.24
CA PRO A 617 31.41 -19.01 -20.13
C PRO A 617 31.18 -17.60 -19.57
N LYS A 618 30.68 -16.66 -20.38
CA LYS A 618 30.33 -15.30 -19.93
C LYS A 618 29.06 -15.32 -19.09
N LEU A 619 28.02 -16.02 -19.56
CA LEU A 619 26.75 -16.13 -18.84
C LEU A 619 26.87 -16.95 -17.54
N ALA A 620 27.78 -17.93 -17.50
CA ALA A 620 28.09 -18.67 -16.29
C ALA A 620 28.71 -17.82 -15.17
N LYS A 621 29.33 -16.67 -15.52
CA LYS A 621 30.08 -15.80 -14.60
C LYS A 621 29.48 -14.41 -14.42
N LEU A 622 28.19 -14.23 -14.68
CA LEU A 622 27.50 -12.94 -14.52
C LEU A 622 27.62 -12.37 -13.11
N SER A 623 27.73 -11.04 -13.00
CA SER A 623 27.62 -10.36 -11.70
C SER A 623 26.16 -10.31 -11.22
N ASP A 624 25.93 -9.98 -9.94
CA ASP A 624 24.55 -9.74 -9.44
C ASP A 624 23.83 -8.67 -10.27
N LYS A 625 24.57 -7.62 -10.69
CA LYS A 625 24.05 -6.52 -11.51
C LYS A 625 23.60 -7.02 -12.88
N ASP A 626 24.46 -7.78 -13.57
CA ASP A 626 24.13 -8.29 -14.91
C ASP A 626 22.95 -9.26 -14.86
N ILE A 627 22.85 -10.09 -13.81
CA ILE A 627 21.69 -10.97 -13.61
C ILE A 627 20.40 -10.15 -13.49
N ILE A 628 20.42 -9.08 -12.69
CA ILE A 628 19.26 -8.20 -12.51
C ILE A 628 18.86 -7.54 -13.84
N GLU A 629 19.83 -6.99 -14.58
CA GLU A 629 19.61 -6.39 -15.91
C GLU A 629 19.01 -7.40 -16.90
N MET A 630 19.64 -8.55 -17.05
CA MET A 630 19.22 -9.57 -18.02
C MET A 630 17.83 -10.15 -17.70
N ILE A 631 17.41 -10.12 -16.43
CA ILE A 631 16.05 -10.55 -16.02
C ILE A 631 15.02 -9.43 -16.19
N PHE A 632 15.34 -8.20 -15.80
CA PHE A 632 14.35 -7.12 -15.79
C PHE A 632 14.26 -6.33 -17.10
N PHE A 633 15.31 -6.21 -17.91
CA PHE A 633 15.21 -5.52 -19.21
C PHE A 633 14.14 -6.13 -20.13
N PRO A 634 13.98 -7.46 -20.23
CA PRO A 634 12.86 -8.07 -20.94
C PRO A 634 11.48 -7.69 -20.36
N VAL A 635 11.36 -7.61 -19.03
CA VAL A 635 10.12 -7.17 -18.34
C VAL A 635 9.80 -5.72 -18.67
N VAL A 636 10.80 -4.82 -18.64
CA VAL A 636 10.65 -3.41 -19.01
C VAL A 636 10.25 -3.27 -20.48
N ASN A 637 10.88 -4.03 -21.38
CA ASN A 637 10.53 -4.03 -22.80
C ASN A 637 9.07 -4.47 -23.01
N GLU A 638 8.61 -5.50 -22.30
CA GLU A 638 7.21 -5.93 -22.41
C GLU A 638 6.26 -4.91 -21.78
N ALA A 639 6.63 -4.26 -20.68
CA ALA A 639 5.87 -3.13 -20.12
C ALA A 639 5.68 -2.00 -21.15
N CYS A 640 6.74 -1.65 -21.89
CA CYS A 640 6.68 -0.67 -22.97
C CYS A 640 5.70 -1.09 -24.07
N ARG A 641 5.66 -2.39 -24.42
CA ARG A 641 4.68 -2.92 -25.41
C ARG A 641 3.26 -2.86 -24.89
N VAL A 642 3.01 -3.27 -23.65
CA VAL A 642 1.69 -3.18 -22.99
C VAL A 642 1.17 -1.73 -23.02
N TYR A 643 2.06 -0.76 -22.78
CA TYR A 643 1.69 0.66 -22.88
C TYR A 643 1.48 1.12 -24.34
N ALA A 644 2.40 0.79 -25.25
CA ALA A 644 2.34 1.21 -26.65
C ALA A 644 1.11 0.66 -27.39
N GLU A 645 0.66 -0.55 -27.02
CA GLU A 645 -0.55 -1.19 -27.56
C GLU A 645 -1.85 -0.66 -26.92
N GLY A 646 -1.76 0.28 -25.98
CA GLY A 646 -2.92 0.88 -25.32
C GLY A 646 -3.62 -0.03 -24.31
N ILE A 647 -2.98 -1.13 -23.90
CA ILE A 647 -3.51 -2.01 -22.85
C ILE A 647 -3.50 -1.27 -21.51
N ALA A 648 -2.40 -0.61 -21.15
CA ALA A 648 -2.38 0.30 -20.01
C ALA A 648 -2.68 1.73 -20.46
N VAL A 649 -3.58 2.42 -19.76
CA VAL A 649 -3.97 3.79 -20.11
C VAL A 649 -2.90 4.81 -19.73
N LYS A 650 -2.14 4.53 -18.66
CA LYS A 650 -1.02 5.37 -18.20
C LYS A 650 0.17 4.49 -17.87
N ALA A 651 1.37 4.97 -18.18
CA ALA A 651 2.63 4.34 -17.77
C ALA A 651 2.68 4.05 -16.25
N ALA A 652 2.23 5.00 -15.43
CA ALA A 652 2.22 4.88 -13.98
C ALA A 652 1.31 3.74 -13.46
N ASP A 653 0.29 3.33 -14.23
CA ASP A 653 -0.56 2.20 -13.84
C ASP A 653 0.22 0.87 -13.90
N LEU A 654 1.19 0.74 -14.82
CA LEU A 654 2.07 -0.42 -14.92
C LEU A 654 3.05 -0.50 -13.75
N ASP A 655 3.58 0.64 -13.29
CA ASP A 655 4.41 0.67 -12.08
C ASP A 655 3.62 0.16 -10.86
N ILE A 656 2.38 0.64 -10.69
CA ILE A 656 1.52 0.18 -9.59
C ILE A 656 1.15 -1.29 -9.75
N ALA A 657 0.85 -1.74 -10.96
CA ALA A 657 0.56 -3.14 -11.24
C ALA A 657 1.75 -4.05 -10.91
N GLY A 658 2.99 -3.64 -11.24
CA GLY A 658 4.19 -4.37 -10.90
C GLY A 658 4.49 -4.39 -9.39
N VAL A 659 4.35 -3.26 -8.70
CA VAL A 659 4.56 -3.16 -7.25
C VAL A 659 3.51 -3.98 -6.48
N MET A 660 2.23 -3.81 -6.81
CA MET A 660 1.12 -4.39 -6.06
C MET A 660 0.77 -5.83 -6.48
N GLY A 661 1.12 -6.23 -7.71
CA GLY A 661 0.86 -7.55 -8.28
C GLY A 661 2.04 -8.50 -8.07
N MET A 662 3.25 -8.10 -8.49
CA MET A 662 4.44 -8.96 -8.45
C MET A 662 5.41 -8.65 -7.30
N GLY A 663 5.15 -7.59 -6.54
CA GLY A 663 6.02 -7.18 -5.43
C GLY A 663 7.31 -6.51 -5.90
N PHE A 664 7.27 -5.80 -7.04
CA PHE A 664 8.40 -4.98 -7.46
C PHE A 664 8.75 -3.96 -6.35
N PRO A 665 10.02 -3.82 -5.95
CA PRO A 665 10.39 -2.97 -4.82
C PRO A 665 10.10 -1.49 -5.11
N PRO A 666 9.19 -0.83 -4.35
CA PRO A 666 8.71 0.52 -4.67
C PRO A 666 9.76 1.63 -4.49
N TYR A 667 10.88 1.31 -3.85
CA TYR A 667 12.02 2.21 -3.63
C TYR A 667 13.10 2.08 -4.72
N ARG A 668 12.99 1.10 -5.62
CA ARG A 668 13.78 1.03 -6.84
C ARG A 668 12.99 1.79 -7.90
N TYR A 669 13.62 2.78 -8.53
CA TYR A 669 13.01 3.59 -9.59
C TYR A 669 12.19 2.74 -10.58
N HIS A 670 11.10 3.35 -11.05
CA HIS A 670 10.03 2.84 -11.92
C HIS A 670 10.39 1.73 -12.93
N ILE A 671 9.43 0.87 -13.26
CA ILE A 671 9.62 -0.17 -14.29
C ILE A 671 9.93 0.46 -15.65
N LEU A 672 9.25 1.55 -16.02
CA LEU A 672 9.47 2.19 -17.34
C LEU A 672 10.68 3.16 -17.35
N PRO A 673 10.83 4.07 -16.38
CA PRO A 673 12.05 4.87 -16.19
C PRO A 673 13.35 4.14 -15.78
N ILE A 674 13.38 2.82 -15.59
CA ILE A 674 14.66 2.06 -15.59
C ILE A 674 15.49 2.41 -16.84
N ILE A 675 14.85 2.82 -17.95
CA ILE A 675 15.54 3.32 -19.14
C ILE A 675 16.36 4.61 -18.87
N LYS A 676 15.90 5.55 -18.04
CA LYS A 676 16.62 6.82 -17.82
C LYS A 676 17.85 6.72 -16.92
N THR A 677 17.94 5.69 -16.08
CA THR A 677 18.99 5.57 -15.05
C THR A 677 20.07 4.55 -15.42
N TRP A 678 19.79 3.68 -16.40
CA TRP A 678 20.73 2.64 -16.86
C TRP A 678 21.28 2.91 -18.26
N PHE A 679 20.62 3.76 -19.06
CA PHE A 679 21.06 4.14 -20.42
C PHE A 679 21.49 5.61 -20.56
N ILE A 680 21.54 6.37 -19.47
CA ILE A 680 22.23 7.65 -19.31
C ILE A 680 23.16 7.49 -18.12
#